data_AF-A0A6I1AWE7-F1
#
_entry.id   AF-A0A6I1AWE7-F1
#
_cell.length_a   1.000
_cell.length_b   1.000
_cell.length_c   1.000
_cell.angle_alpha   90.00
_cell.angle_beta   90.00
_cell.angle_gamma   90.00
#
_symmetry.space_group_name_H-M   'P 1'
#
loop_
_entity.id
_entity.type
_entity.pdbx_description
1 polymer ?
#
loop_
_entity_poly.entity_id
_entity_poly.type
_entity_poly.pdbx_seq_one_letter_code
_entity_poly.pdbx_strand_id
1 'polypeptide(L)'
;MRPSLFLLSVATGIRIMYCKNDCLRDYQQEMKLRLFEEWELHRSVMVQMPTGTGKTHLLAAIVREFLCGSGSRVWIVAHRRELVEQIEETVSRYGMGREDGSVRVMSIQWLSRNRKIVNGQPDLIVIDEAHHALAETYRELWKSYPEARKLGMTATPCRLNRKGFTDLFDTLITSWSIAEFIGRGWLSSFDYVSIRANSREQRLVDSLKKRGADGDYQVKEMNAVLNRETGIRQLYESVRRYAAGKKGIVYAVSIAHARQIAAYYSLHGVESVAIDSRTPALERKELVEDFRRGKISVLVNVDIFSEGFDCPDVEFVQLARPTLSLAKYLQQVGRGLRKSDNKESCMLIDNVGLHRIFGLPVRDRDWEAMFEGRMAGNAQPRTRMENSGLSVSCSLSEDSKQNEGLEIVMTHNCLLDAIRKGDLICLGGGGPVGGEQRTALKACHDRQSGLWGLRCGNKITVIPQYREVFDICANRAAVRFEDGRTGVVDDSGTPLMVTDRCRRLRFLKGELLSVTKEDGSDCYTDLKTNRTYQERPVVFSYGGIELLRVGETFHSRTRKAYTSMHGLHKDSLCFYGFYLKIPDYRVPKSCRLVDPVWSTIFDVFACVLEGDDEEVYWCCGCLADRSIVVMDGEGNYYHVEKGKGKRYIACNAPKAGEADFASVVEGLRKEAGRRAESVQRERQ
;
A
#
# COMPACT_ATOMS: atom_id res chain seq x y z
N MET A 1 31.78 22.72 -6.41
CA MET A 1 30.45 23.33 -6.62
C MET A 1 29.80 23.48 -5.25
N ARG A 2 29.37 24.69 -4.86
CA ARG A 2 28.69 24.92 -3.58
C ARG A 2 27.30 24.25 -3.62
N PRO A 3 26.89 23.47 -2.60
CA PRO A 3 25.53 22.95 -2.55
C PRO A 3 24.57 24.11 -2.31
N SER A 4 23.49 24.16 -3.08
CA SER A 4 22.37 25.08 -2.91
C SER A 4 21.71 24.88 -1.54
N LEU A 5 21.81 25.90 -0.67
CA LEU A 5 21.18 25.95 0.65
C LEU A 5 19.72 26.45 0.53
N PHE A 6 18.76 25.71 1.08
CA PHE A 6 17.43 26.22 1.40
C PHE A 6 17.29 26.25 2.93
N LEU A 7 16.91 27.42 3.46
CA LEU A 7 16.68 27.66 4.89
C LEU A 7 15.17 27.79 5.11
N LEU A 8 14.61 26.96 6.01
CA LEU A 8 13.30 27.18 6.63
C LEU A 8 13.49 27.43 8.13
N SER A 9 12.73 28.37 8.68
CA SER A 9 12.82 28.83 10.08
C SER A 9 12.14 27.84 11.02
N VAL A 10 12.80 27.45 12.12
CA VAL A 10 12.33 26.39 13.04
C VAL A 10 12.11 26.93 14.47
N ALA A 11 10.94 26.65 15.05
CA ALA A 11 10.52 27.08 16.39
C ALA A 11 11.10 26.24 17.56
N THR A 12 11.77 25.11 17.26
CA THR A 12 12.26 24.14 18.26
C THR A 12 13.79 24.05 18.37
N GLY A 13 14.53 24.98 17.78
CA GLY A 13 15.99 25.08 17.95
C GLY A 13 16.82 24.05 17.15
N ILE A 14 16.20 23.19 16.34
CA ILE A 14 16.93 22.37 15.36
C ILE A 14 17.18 23.23 14.12
N ARG A 15 18.42 23.68 13.91
CA ARG A 15 18.85 24.17 12.59
C ARG A 15 18.94 22.96 11.66
N ILE A 16 17.91 22.73 10.85
CA ILE A 16 17.95 21.72 9.78
C ILE A 16 18.93 22.25 8.71
N MET A 17 20.22 21.94 8.87
CA MET A 17 21.18 22.07 7.79
C MET A 17 20.98 20.90 6.83
N TYR A 18 20.28 21.17 5.73
CA TYR A 18 20.09 20.21 4.64
C TYR A 18 21.45 19.89 4.00
N CYS A 19 22.08 18.82 4.45
CA CYS A 19 23.21 18.23 3.76
C CYS A 19 22.70 17.07 2.91
N LYS A 20 22.74 17.24 1.58
CA LYS A 20 22.69 16.09 0.66
C LYS A 20 23.84 15.17 1.04
N ASN A 21 23.52 14.02 1.62
CA ASN A 21 24.50 12.97 1.85
C ASN A 21 24.56 12.16 0.55
N ASP A 22 25.60 12.40 -0.26
CA ASP A 22 25.80 11.77 -1.58
C ASP A 22 25.86 10.22 -1.51
N CYS A 23 25.94 9.62 -0.32
CA CYS A 23 25.97 8.17 -0.10
C CYS A 23 24.62 7.51 0.17
N LEU A 24 23.51 8.25 0.33
CA LEU A 24 22.19 7.68 0.59
C LEU A 24 21.38 7.50 -0.71
N ARG A 25 20.66 6.39 -0.81
CA ARG A 25 19.70 6.11 -1.89
C ARG A 25 18.46 7.00 -1.75
N ASP A 26 17.74 7.24 -2.85
CA ASP A 26 16.58 8.14 -2.89
C ASP A 26 15.53 7.82 -1.80
N TYR A 27 15.16 6.55 -1.64
CA TYR A 27 14.21 6.14 -0.60
C TYR A 27 14.76 6.34 0.82
N GLN A 28 16.08 6.25 1.02
CA GLN A 28 16.68 6.52 2.32
C GLN A 28 16.68 8.02 2.61
N GLN A 29 16.90 8.86 1.59
CA GLN A 29 16.77 10.30 1.71
C GLN A 29 15.32 10.68 2.03
N GLU A 30 14.34 10.14 1.31
CA GLU A 30 12.91 10.34 1.58
C GLU A 30 12.55 9.96 3.03
N MET A 31 12.96 8.77 3.49
CA MET A 31 12.69 8.31 4.85
C MET A 31 13.35 9.18 5.92
N LYS A 32 14.56 9.67 5.65
CA LYS A 32 15.27 10.62 6.51
C LYS A 32 14.46 11.91 6.66
N LEU A 33 13.96 12.47 5.54
CA LEU A 33 13.17 13.70 5.54
C LEU A 33 11.87 13.57 6.31
N ARG A 34 11.09 12.52 6.02
CA ARG A 34 9.86 12.22 6.74
C ARG A 34 10.10 12.08 8.25
N LEU A 35 11.21 11.46 8.65
CA LEU A 35 11.57 11.36 10.07
C LEU A 35 11.83 12.73 10.71
N PHE A 36 12.57 13.62 10.05
CA PHE A 36 12.84 14.95 10.59
C PHE A 36 11.56 15.80 10.69
N GLU A 37 10.66 15.69 9.73
CA GLU A 37 9.33 16.32 9.76
C GLU A 37 8.48 15.79 10.93
N GLU A 38 8.38 14.47 11.09
CA GLU A 38 7.65 13.86 12.21
C GLU A 38 8.27 14.23 13.56
N TRP A 39 9.58 14.46 13.62
CA TRP A 39 10.24 14.95 14.82
C TRP A 39 9.92 16.40 15.18
N GLU A 40 9.29 17.18 14.30
CA GLU A 40 8.74 18.49 14.69
C GLU A 40 7.51 18.33 15.59
N LEU A 41 6.74 17.25 15.41
CA LEU A 41 5.48 16.98 16.11
C LEU A 41 5.62 15.95 17.24
N HIS A 42 6.51 14.99 17.08
CA HIS A 42 6.64 13.82 17.95
C HIS A 42 8.05 13.64 18.50
N ARG A 43 8.17 13.14 19.74
CA ARG A 43 9.48 12.90 20.38
C ARG A 43 9.98 11.48 20.13
N SER A 44 9.07 10.52 19.99
CA SER A 44 9.40 9.10 19.86
C SER A 44 8.81 8.54 18.56
N VAL A 45 9.65 8.30 17.57
CA VAL A 45 9.23 7.86 16.24
C VAL A 45 9.76 6.46 15.96
N MET A 46 8.91 5.56 15.46
CA MET A 46 9.33 4.27 14.93
C MET A 46 9.38 4.31 13.40
N VAL A 47 10.41 3.72 12.81
CA VAL A 47 10.62 3.59 11.38
C VAL A 47 10.63 2.11 11.00
N GLN A 48 9.70 1.73 10.14
CA GLN A 48 9.63 0.42 9.53
C GLN A 48 10.34 0.41 8.17
N MET A 49 11.32 -0.48 8.04
CA MET A 49 12.04 -0.72 6.79
C MET A 49 12.37 -2.21 6.64
N PRO A 50 12.04 -2.87 5.51
CA PRO A 50 12.34 -4.28 5.29
C PRO A 50 13.81 -4.65 5.52
N THR A 51 14.06 -5.93 5.77
CA THR A 51 15.43 -6.45 5.88
C THR A 51 16.13 -6.36 4.52
N GLY A 52 17.41 -5.96 4.52
CA GLY A 52 18.21 -5.83 3.29
C GLY A 52 18.14 -4.46 2.61
N THR A 53 17.40 -3.49 3.14
CA THR A 53 17.24 -2.15 2.53
C THR A 53 18.19 -1.08 3.10
N GLY A 54 19.17 -1.48 3.92
CA GLY A 54 20.19 -0.57 4.45
C GLY A 54 19.74 0.28 5.65
N LYS A 55 18.95 -0.28 6.57
CA LYS A 55 18.54 0.37 7.83
C LYS A 55 19.71 1.01 8.59
N THR A 56 20.81 0.28 8.77
CA THR A 56 21.98 0.76 9.52
C THR A 56 22.66 1.97 8.87
N HIS A 57 22.64 2.05 7.53
CA HIS A 57 23.14 3.23 6.79
C HIS A 57 22.26 4.45 6.97
N LEU A 58 20.93 4.27 6.91
CA LEU A 58 19.99 5.35 7.20
C LEU A 58 20.15 5.84 8.64
N LEU A 59 20.27 4.91 9.59
CA LEU A 59 20.53 5.20 11.00
C LEU A 59 21.77 6.08 11.16
N ALA A 60 22.91 5.67 10.61
CA ALA A 60 24.16 6.43 10.71
C ALA A 60 24.05 7.83 10.10
N ALA A 61 23.35 7.97 8.97
CA ALA A 61 23.13 9.26 8.34
C ALA A 61 22.25 10.20 9.17
N ILE A 62 21.18 9.70 9.80
CA ILE A 62 20.33 10.46 10.72
C ILE A 62 21.14 10.94 11.92
N VAL A 63 21.93 10.06 12.53
CA VAL A 63 22.78 10.40 13.68
C VAL A 63 23.78 11.48 13.31
N ARG A 64 24.44 11.37 12.15
CA ARG A 64 25.39 12.39 11.68
C ARG A 64 24.74 13.76 11.52
N GLU A 65 23.56 13.82 10.91
CA GLU A 65 22.83 15.08 10.71
C GLU A 65 22.33 15.67 12.02
N PHE A 66 21.90 14.84 12.96
CA PHE A 66 21.52 15.25 14.31
C PHE A 66 22.70 15.90 15.07
N LEU A 67 23.93 15.42 14.84
CA LEU A 67 25.15 15.97 15.44
C LEU A 67 25.62 17.28 14.78
N CYS A 68 25.28 17.54 13.52
CA CYS A 68 25.74 18.73 12.78
C CYS A 68 25.21 20.07 13.34
N GLY A 69 24.25 20.06 14.26
CA GLY A 69 23.59 21.27 14.79
C GLY A 69 23.93 21.65 16.24
N SER A 70 24.57 20.78 17.02
CA SER A 70 24.74 20.97 18.48
C SER A 70 25.77 20.00 19.08
N GLY A 71 26.32 20.33 20.26
CA GLY A 71 27.15 19.42 21.09
C GLY A 71 26.36 18.26 21.69
N SER A 72 25.43 17.71 20.90
CA SER A 72 24.44 16.73 21.32
C SER A 72 25.02 15.34 21.49
N ARG A 73 24.39 14.57 22.36
CA ARG A 73 24.82 13.20 22.69
C ARG A 73 23.81 12.19 22.18
N VAL A 74 24.30 11.22 21.41
CA VAL A 74 23.47 10.17 20.81
C VAL A 74 23.86 8.82 21.38
N TRP A 75 22.87 8.07 21.86
CA TRP A 75 23.05 6.69 22.26
C TRP A 75 22.38 5.77 21.25
N ILE A 76 23.13 4.81 20.72
CA ILE A 76 22.61 3.78 19.83
C ILE A 76 22.58 2.47 20.61
N VAL A 77 21.40 1.88 20.74
CA VAL A 77 21.12 0.73 21.59
C VAL A 77 20.67 -0.44 20.73
N ALA A 78 21.32 -1.58 20.91
CA ALA A 78 20.93 -2.85 20.30
C ALA A 78 20.77 -3.94 21.36
N HIS A 79 20.07 -5.03 21.06
CA HIS A 79 19.87 -6.13 22.01
C HIS A 79 21.03 -7.14 22.05
N ARG A 80 21.90 -7.15 21.03
CA ARG A 80 22.98 -8.13 20.80
C ARG A 80 24.32 -7.43 20.61
N ARG A 81 25.39 -8.09 21.05
CA ARG A 81 26.75 -7.56 21.00
C ARG A 81 27.29 -7.48 19.57
N GLU A 82 26.92 -8.44 18.74
CA GLU A 82 27.32 -8.50 17.33
C GLU A 82 26.72 -7.33 16.53
N LEU A 83 25.47 -6.94 16.82
CA LEU A 83 24.86 -5.74 16.24
C LEU A 83 25.54 -4.46 16.71
N VAL A 84 25.94 -4.39 17.98
CA VAL A 84 26.71 -3.25 18.50
C VAL A 84 28.00 -3.07 17.70
N GLU A 85 28.79 -4.14 17.52
CA GLU A 85 30.05 -4.09 16.76
C GLU A 85 29.82 -3.65 15.30
N GLN A 86 28.77 -4.16 14.63
CA GLN A 86 28.43 -3.76 13.26
C GLN A 86 27.99 -2.29 13.15
N ILE A 87 27.20 -1.81 14.11
CA ILE A 87 26.76 -0.42 14.17
C ILE A 87 27.97 0.48 14.41
N GLU A 88 28.87 0.13 15.33
CA GLU A 88 30.11 0.87 15.58
C GLU A 88 30.98 1.00 14.32
N GLU A 89 31.15 -0.09 13.58
CA GLU A 89 31.88 -0.05 12.30
C GLU A 89 31.19 0.88 11.30
N THR A 90 29.86 0.79 11.16
CA THR A 90 29.10 1.62 10.23
C THR A 90 29.17 3.09 10.62
N VAL A 91 28.97 3.41 11.89
CA VAL A 91 29.03 4.79 12.43
C VAL A 91 30.44 5.37 12.27
N SER A 92 31.49 4.57 12.48
CA SER A 92 32.88 4.98 12.24
C SER A 92 33.15 5.34 10.78
N ARG A 93 32.58 4.60 9.81
CA ARG A 93 32.68 4.92 8.37
C ARG A 93 32.03 6.27 8.01
N TYR A 94 31.10 6.75 8.81
CA TYR A 94 30.48 8.08 8.66
C TYR A 94 31.24 9.18 9.41
N GLY A 95 32.42 8.87 9.95
CA GLY A 95 33.29 9.83 10.65
C GLY A 95 32.93 10.07 12.11
N MET A 96 32.06 9.25 12.70
CA MET A 96 31.57 9.42 14.08
C MET A 96 32.29 8.45 15.04
N GLY A 97 33.59 8.63 15.22
CA GLY A 97 34.42 7.74 16.04
C GLY A 97 34.20 7.87 17.55
N ARG A 98 34.68 6.87 18.31
CA ARG A 98 34.58 6.83 19.80
C ARG A 98 35.29 8.01 20.49
N GLU A 99 36.24 8.66 19.82
CA GLU A 99 37.12 9.69 20.40
C GLU A 99 36.40 11.01 20.71
N ASP A 100 35.32 11.32 20.00
CA ASP A 100 34.55 12.56 20.18
C ASP A 100 33.54 12.46 21.35
N GLY A 101 33.26 11.24 21.83
CA GLY A 101 32.36 10.97 22.97
C GLY A 101 30.88 11.33 22.75
N SER A 102 30.55 11.93 21.60
CA SER A 102 29.22 12.38 21.17
C SER A 102 28.29 11.22 20.81
N VAL A 103 28.82 10.11 20.28
CA VAL A 103 28.05 8.89 19.97
C VAL A 103 28.52 7.73 20.84
N ARG A 104 27.58 7.03 21.49
CA ARG A 104 27.83 5.78 22.22
C ARG A 104 26.97 4.66 21.69
N VAL A 105 27.59 3.56 21.28
CA VAL A 105 26.89 2.34 20.87
C VAL A 105 26.99 1.32 21.99
N MET A 106 25.86 0.79 22.45
CA MET A 106 25.81 -0.08 23.64
C MET A 106 24.74 -1.16 23.49
N SER A 107 24.91 -2.27 24.22
CA SER A 107 23.82 -3.24 24.34
C SER A 107 22.83 -2.81 25.43
N ILE A 108 21.54 -3.09 25.25
CA ILE A 108 20.50 -2.78 26.26
C ILE A 108 20.78 -3.47 27.60
N GLN A 109 21.32 -4.68 27.56
CA GLN A 109 21.68 -5.45 28.76
C GLN A 109 22.81 -4.78 29.54
N TRP A 110 23.82 -4.28 28.84
CA TRP A 110 24.92 -3.56 29.47
C TRP A 110 24.43 -2.23 30.06
N LEU A 111 23.63 -1.47 29.30
CA LEU A 111 23.09 -0.19 29.72
C LEU A 111 22.21 -0.32 30.97
N SER A 112 21.32 -1.31 31.01
CA SER A 112 20.45 -1.57 32.17
C SER A 112 21.27 -1.87 33.44
N ARG A 113 22.37 -2.62 33.33
CA ARG A 113 23.24 -2.96 34.48
C ARG A 113 24.17 -1.82 34.92
N ASN A 114 24.59 -0.96 34.00
CA ASN A 114 25.65 0.04 34.25
C ASN A 114 25.13 1.48 34.31
N ARG A 115 23.81 1.68 34.34
CA ARG A 115 23.16 2.99 34.24
C ARG A 115 23.72 4.06 35.21
N LYS A 116 24.10 3.67 36.43
CA LYS A 116 24.66 4.59 37.45
C LYS A 116 26.05 5.13 37.10
N ILE A 117 26.77 4.47 36.20
CA ILE A 117 28.17 4.79 35.82
C ILE A 117 28.21 5.50 34.47
N VAL A 118 27.14 5.41 33.67
CA VAL A 118 27.05 6.12 32.39
C VAL A 118 26.83 7.60 32.63
N ASN A 119 27.93 8.37 32.59
CA ASN A 119 27.89 9.83 32.73
C ASN A 119 27.33 10.51 31.47
N GLY A 120 26.44 11.48 31.66
CA GLY A 120 25.82 12.29 30.61
C GLY A 120 24.37 11.88 30.29
N GLN A 121 23.58 12.84 29.80
CA GLN A 121 22.24 12.58 29.29
C GLN A 121 22.27 12.58 27.75
N PRO A 122 21.63 11.60 27.09
CA PRO A 122 21.48 11.62 25.64
C PRO A 122 20.37 12.59 25.22
N ASP A 123 20.58 13.28 24.11
CA ASP A 123 19.54 14.06 23.42
C ASP A 123 18.76 13.18 22.44
N LEU A 124 19.38 12.11 21.94
CA LEU A 124 18.77 11.13 21.05
C LEU A 124 19.14 9.71 21.47
N ILE A 125 18.13 8.84 21.55
CA ILE A 125 18.28 7.41 21.74
C ILE A 125 17.78 6.70 20.49
N VAL A 126 18.66 5.99 19.82
CA VAL A 126 18.33 5.18 18.65
C VAL A 126 18.32 3.72 19.03
N ILE A 127 17.31 2.97 18.60
CA ILE A 127 17.14 1.56 18.90
C ILE A 127 17.07 0.79 17.59
N ASP A 128 18.04 -0.07 17.33
CA ASP A 128 17.96 -1.01 16.22
C ASP A 128 17.17 -2.25 16.65
N GLU A 129 16.45 -2.85 15.70
CA GLU A 129 15.53 -3.97 15.93
C GLU A 129 14.52 -3.68 17.06
N ALA A 130 13.94 -2.48 16.99
CA ALA A 130 13.03 -1.91 17.99
C ALA A 130 11.77 -2.75 18.28
N HIS A 131 11.50 -3.79 17.49
CA HIS A 131 10.45 -4.76 17.80
C HIS A 131 10.73 -5.54 19.10
N HIS A 132 11.97 -5.55 19.58
CA HIS A 132 12.37 -6.07 20.90
C HIS A 132 12.09 -5.10 22.07
N ALA A 133 11.65 -3.87 21.82
CA ALA A 133 11.49 -2.79 22.82
C ALA A 133 10.42 -3.03 23.90
N LEU A 134 9.90 -4.25 24.04
CA LEU A 134 8.91 -4.66 25.05
C LEU A 134 9.49 -5.00 26.41
N ALA A 135 10.78 -5.34 26.48
CA ALA A 135 11.40 -5.75 27.72
C ALA A 135 11.33 -4.60 28.73
N GLU A 136 11.12 -4.91 30.02
CA GLU A 136 11.04 -3.88 31.07
C GLU A 136 12.27 -2.95 31.04
N THR A 137 13.41 -3.46 30.60
CA THR A 137 14.65 -2.69 30.36
C THR A 137 14.48 -1.51 29.39
N TYR A 138 13.64 -1.64 28.35
CA TYR A 138 13.35 -0.52 27.45
C TYR A 138 12.34 0.45 28.05
N ARG A 139 11.33 -0.01 28.79
CA ARG A 139 10.43 0.88 29.53
C ARG A 139 11.17 1.71 30.57
N GLU A 140 12.11 1.10 31.27
CA GLU A 140 13.03 1.79 32.16
C GLU A 140 13.80 2.87 31.41
N LEU A 141 14.32 2.59 30.21
CA LEU A 141 15.03 3.59 29.40
C LEU A 141 14.18 4.83 29.10
N TRP A 142 12.89 4.67 28.79
CA TRP A 142 11.97 5.80 28.59
C TRP A 142 11.71 6.59 29.87
N LYS A 143 11.46 5.90 30.99
CA LYS A 143 11.28 6.53 32.32
C LYS A 143 12.54 7.30 32.74
N SER A 144 13.69 6.80 32.31
CA SER A 144 15.02 7.29 32.69
C SER A 144 15.44 8.55 31.95
N TYR A 145 15.03 8.68 30.70
CA TYR A 145 15.44 9.75 29.79
C TYR A 145 14.21 10.28 29.04
N PRO A 146 13.22 10.88 29.75
CA PRO A 146 11.97 11.32 29.14
C PRO A 146 12.20 12.43 28.09
N GLU A 147 13.17 13.32 28.33
CA GLU A 147 13.45 14.46 27.45
C GLU A 147 14.22 14.11 26.16
N ALA A 148 14.90 12.95 26.12
CA ALA A 148 15.61 12.51 24.92
C ALA A 148 14.62 12.22 23.78
N ARG A 149 14.97 12.52 22.53
CA ARG A 149 14.23 11.98 21.37
C ARG A 149 14.48 10.48 21.24
N LYS A 150 13.52 9.74 20.70
CA LYS A 150 13.65 8.30 20.44
C LYS A 150 13.41 7.97 18.98
N LEU A 151 14.29 7.15 18.42
CA LEU A 151 14.17 6.55 17.10
C LEU A 151 14.19 5.04 17.23
N GLY A 152 13.12 4.36 16.84
CA GLY A 152 13.09 2.91 16.75
C GLY A 152 13.17 2.46 15.30
N MET A 153 14.21 1.72 14.91
CA MET A 153 14.34 1.15 13.56
C MET A 153 13.98 -0.33 13.61
N THR A 154 13.10 -0.81 12.72
CA THR A 154 12.73 -2.24 12.69
C THR A 154 12.26 -2.68 11.31
N ALA A 155 12.41 -3.98 10.99
CA ALA A 155 11.73 -4.57 9.84
C ALA A 155 10.25 -4.83 10.08
N THR A 156 9.87 -5.04 11.33
CA THR A 156 8.59 -5.63 11.70
C THR A 156 8.05 -4.96 12.96
N PRO A 157 7.26 -3.88 12.85
CA PRO A 157 6.66 -3.15 13.97
C PRO A 157 5.46 -3.93 14.54
N CYS A 158 5.66 -5.21 14.87
CA CYS A 158 4.61 -6.09 15.35
C CYS A 158 5.07 -6.90 16.57
N ARG A 159 4.14 -7.17 17.49
CA ARG A 159 4.38 -8.02 18.67
C ARG A 159 3.62 -9.35 18.51
N LEU A 160 4.18 -10.44 19.03
CA LEU A 160 3.51 -11.75 19.11
C LEU A 160 2.26 -11.71 20.01
N ASN A 161 2.29 -10.86 21.05
CA ASN A 161 1.31 -10.84 22.14
C ASN A 161 0.20 -9.79 21.98
N ARG A 162 -0.10 -9.32 20.75
CA ARG A 162 -1.11 -8.29 20.41
C ARG A 162 -0.96 -6.94 21.14
N LYS A 163 0.06 -6.73 21.97
CA LYS A 163 0.36 -5.39 22.46
C LYS A 163 0.86 -4.57 21.27
N GLY A 164 0.51 -3.30 21.17
CA GLY A 164 1.09 -2.33 20.22
C GLY A 164 2.34 -1.68 20.79
N PHE A 165 3.02 -0.81 20.05
CA PHE A 165 4.18 -0.01 20.46
C PHE A 165 3.81 1.44 20.83
N THR A 166 2.52 1.78 20.79
CA THR A 166 2.00 3.10 21.20
C THR A 166 2.26 3.44 22.67
N ASP A 167 2.69 2.46 23.49
CA ASP A 167 3.16 2.69 24.85
C ASP A 167 4.56 3.34 24.93
N LEU A 168 5.31 3.35 23.82
CA LEU A 168 6.70 3.83 23.74
C LEU A 168 6.95 4.80 22.58
N PHE A 169 6.25 4.62 21.47
CA PHE A 169 6.42 5.42 20.26
C PHE A 169 5.11 6.11 19.91
N ASP A 170 5.21 7.38 19.54
CA ASP A 170 4.07 8.25 19.25
C ASP A 170 3.49 7.96 17.86
N THR A 171 4.35 7.63 16.90
CA THR A 171 4.00 7.44 15.48
C THR A 171 4.90 6.41 14.78
N LEU A 172 4.40 5.85 13.67
CA LEU A 172 5.10 4.92 12.79
C LEU A 172 5.28 5.51 11.39
N ILE A 173 6.52 5.51 10.90
CA ILE A 173 6.84 5.80 9.49
C ILE A 173 7.15 4.49 8.79
N THR A 174 6.45 4.20 7.69
CA THR A 174 6.68 3.02 6.86
C THR A 174 7.40 3.40 5.57
N SER A 175 8.38 2.58 5.18
CA SER A 175 8.99 2.63 3.85
C SER A 175 8.17 1.85 2.82
N TRP A 176 8.70 1.75 1.59
CA TRP A 176 8.16 0.85 0.58
C TRP A 176 8.05 -0.61 1.06
N SER A 177 7.08 -1.32 0.51
CA SER A 177 6.87 -2.75 0.71
C SER A 177 8.00 -3.58 0.09
N ILE A 178 8.11 -4.86 0.52
CA ILE A 178 9.07 -5.80 -0.09
C ILE A 178 8.81 -5.94 -1.59
N ALA A 179 7.54 -5.97 -2.01
CA ALA A 179 7.15 -6.07 -3.41
C ALA A 179 7.66 -4.87 -4.23
N GLU A 180 7.53 -3.65 -3.73
CA GLU A 180 8.03 -2.44 -4.39
C GLU A 180 9.55 -2.41 -4.46
N PHE A 181 10.24 -2.81 -3.39
CA PHE A 181 11.70 -2.92 -3.42
C PHE A 181 12.20 -3.95 -4.44
N ILE A 182 11.49 -5.07 -4.60
CA ILE A 182 11.79 -6.06 -5.66
C ILE A 182 11.50 -5.46 -7.03
N GLY A 183 10.32 -4.85 -7.24
CA GLY A 183 9.92 -4.25 -8.52
C GLY A 183 10.85 -3.12 -8.99
N ARG A 184 11.44 -2.37 -8.06
CA ARG A 184 12.43 -1.33 -8.34
C ARG A 184 13.87 -1.86 -8.38
N GLY A 185 14.07 -3.17 -8.22
CA GLY A 185 15.38 -3.80 -8.31
C GLY A 185 16.34 -3.47 -7.16
N TRP A 186 15.83 -3.09 -5.98
CA TRP A 186 16.62 -2.88 -4.76
C TRP A 186 16.76 -4.15 -3.92
N LEU A 187 15.79 -5.05 -4.01
CA LEU A 187 15.84 -6.41 -3.46
C LEU A 187 15.81 -7.43 -4.61
N SER A 188 16.37 -8.60 -4.36
CA SER A 188 16.30 -9.76 -5.24
C SER A 188 14.88 -10.32 -5.30
N SER A 189 14.46 -10.78 -6.49
CA SER A 189 13.31 -11.67 -6.63
C SER A 189 13.59 -13.03 -5.98
N PHE A 190 12.57 -13.87 -5.84
CA PHE A 190 12.73 -15.20 -5.24
C PHE A 190 11.79 -16.26 -5.84
N ASP A 191 12.26 -17.49 -5.79
CA ASP A 191 11.46 -18.71 -5.89
C ASP A 191 11.10 -19.18 -4.48
N TYR A 192 9.89 -19.70 -4.29
CA TYR A 192 9.41 -20.19 -2.99
C TYR A 192 8.87 -21.60 -3.14
N VAL A 193 9.47 -22.55 -2.43
CA VAL A 193 9.02 -23.94 -2.34
C VAL A 193 8.67 -24.28 -0.89
N SER A 194 7.64 -25.10 -0.68
CA SER A 194 7.19 -25.45 0.66
C SER A 194 6.67 -26.88 0.76
N ILE A 195 6.66 -27.44 1.96
CA ILE A 195 5.92 -28.69 2.25
C ILE A 195 4.42 -28.55 1.94
N ARG A 196 3.81 -29.64 1.44
CA ARG A 196 2.37 -29.71 1.12
C ARG A 196 1.48 -29.71 2.38
N ALA A 197 0.26 -29.16 2.29
CA ALA A 197 -0.65 -29.01 3.43
C ALA A 197 -1.00 -30.34 4.14
N ASN A 198 -1.07 -31.43 3.38
CA ASN A 198 -1.42 -32.77 3.89
C ASN A 198 -0.21 -33.71 3.95
N SER A 199 1.01 -33.16 3.94
CA SER A 199 2.25 -33.94 4.06
C SER A 199 2.45 -34.48 5.49
N ARG A 200 3.30 -35.51 5.63
CA ARG A 200 3.69 -36.04 6.95
C ARG A 200 4.41 -34.95 7.77
N GLU A 201 5.20 -34.13 7.09
CA GLU A 201 6.00 -33.05 7.64
C GLU A 201 5.09 -31.95 8.20
N GLN A 202 4.04 -31.57 7.47
CA GLN A 202 3.07 -30.59 7.96
C GLN A 202 2.33 -31.12 9.20
N ARG A 203 1.96 -32.40 9.24
CA ARG A 203 1.37 -33.02 10.43
C ARG A 203 2.31 -33.00 11.65
N LEU A 204 3.62 -33.16 11.45
CA LEU A 204 4.59 -33.05 12.54
C LEU A 204 4.66 -31.62 13.09
N VAL A 205 4.68 -30.61 12.22
CA VAL A 205 4.66 -29.19 12.64
C VAL A 205 3.35 -28.87 13.36
N ASP A 206 2.22 -29.32 12.82
CA ASP A 206 0.89 -29.11 13.41
C ASP A 206 0.73 -29.80 14.78
N SER A 207 1.54 -30.81 15.08
CA SER A 207 1.53 -31.50 16.38
C SER A 207 2.16 -30.72 17.54
N LEU A 208 2.89 -29.62 17.24
CA LEU A 208 3.58 -28.81 18.25
C LEU A 208 2.58 -27.98 19.08
N LYS A 209 2.57 -28.17 20.40
CA LYS A 209 1.59 -27.53 21.30
C LYS A 209 2.21 -26.66 22.37
N LYS A 210 3.47 -26.90 22.76
CA LYS A 210 4.11 -26.16 23.85
C LYS A 210 4.60 -24.80 23.36
N ARG A 211 4.56 -23.82 24.26
CA ARG A 211 5.03 -22.45 24.02
C ARG A 211 6.19 -22.10 24.93
N GLY A 212 7.14 -21.31 24.41
CA GLY A 212 8.24 -20.71 25.15
C GLY A 212 7.82 -19.43 25.87
N ALA A 213 8.77 -18.83 26.60
CA ALA A 213 8.55 -17.56 27.32
C ALA A 213 8.25 -16.38 26.38
N ASP A 214 8.71 -16.44 25.13
CA ASP A 214 8.46 -15.46 24.07
C ASP A 214 7.10 -15.67 23.37
N GLY A 215 6.36 -16.72 23.71
CA GLY A 215 5.10 -17.11 23.07
C GLY A 215 5.29 -17.88 21.75
N ASP A 216 6.53 -18.15 21.34
CA ASP A 216 6.86 -18.99 20.18
C ASP A 216 6.81 -20.49 20.56
N TYR A 217 7.01 -21.40 19.62
CA TYR A 217 7.13 -22.83 19.91
C TYR A 217 8.29 -23.13 20.87
N GLN A 218 8.07 -24.06 21.81
CA GLN A 218 9.13 -24.46 22.74
C GLN A 218 10.25 -25.23 22.00
N VAL A 219 11.49 -24.73 22.09
CA VAL A 219 12.67 -25.33 21.44
C VAL A 219 12.87 -26.81 21.78
N LYS A 220 12.65 -27.20 23.04
CA LYS A 220 12.76 -28.60 23.49
C LYS A 220 11.78 -29.53 22.78
N GLU A 221 10.54 -29.08 22.59
CA GLU A 221 9.50 -29.85 21.88
C GLU A 221 9.83 -29.93 20.39
N MET A 222 10.14 -28.80 19.75
CA MET A 222 10.53 -28.76 18.33
C MET A 222 11.71 -29.70 18.06
N ASN A 223 12.72 -29.71 18.94
CA ASN A 223 13.88 -30.58 18.77
C ASN A 223 13.50 -32.06 18.87
N ALA A 224 12.66 -32.44 19.83
CA ALA A 224 12.21 -33.84 19.98
C ALA A 224 11.39 -34.33 18.78
N VAL A 225 10.65 -33.43 18.13
CA VAL A 225 9.77 -33.76 17.00
C VAL A 225 10.54 -33.76 15.66
N LEU A 226 11.40 -32.77 15.44
CA LEU A 226 11.99 -32.48 14.13
C LEU A 226 13.45 -32.94 13.98
N ASN A 227 14.19 -33.08 15.07
CA ASN A 227 15.58 -33.53 15.02
C ASN A 227 15.66 -35.07 14.90
N ARG A 228 15.24 -35.58 13.74
CA ARG A 228 15.22 -37.01 13.39
C ARG A 228 15.95 -37.22 12.09
N GLU A 229 16.58 -38.38 11.93
CA GLU A 229 17.34 -38.70 10.72
C GLU A 229 16.50 -38.57 9.45
N THR A 230 15.24 -39.01 9.48
CA THR A 230 14.31 -38.86 8.34
C THR A 230 14.04 -37.40 7.99
N GLY A 231 13.88 -36.53 8.99
CA GLY A 231 13.68 -35.09 8.78
C GLY A 231 14.93 -34.43 8.20
N ILE A 232 16.11 -34.74 8.74
CA ILE A 232 17.39 -34.19 8.26
C ILE A 232 17.67 -34.64 6.83
N ARG A 233 17.38 -35.90 6.49
CA ARG A 233 17.47 -36.41 5.11
C ARG A 233 16.58 -35.61 4.16
N GLN A 234 15.35 -35.33 4.53
CA GLN A 234 14.44 -34.51 3.72
C GLN A 234 14.91 -33.06 3.56
N LEU A 235 15.52 -32.47 4.59
CA LEU A 235 16.14 -31.16 4.49
C LEU A 235 17.24 -31.16 3.42
N TYR A 236 18.12 -32.17 3.45
CA TYR A 236 19.18 -32.34 2.45
C TYR A 236 18.61 -32.55 1.04
N GLU A 237 17.63 -33.44 0.87
CA GLU A 237 16.98 -33.69 -0.42
C GLU A 237 16.36 -32.43 -1.02
N SER A 238 15.80 -31.57 -0.17
CA SER A 238 15.24 -30.27 -0.58
C SER A 238 16.33 -29.34 -1.13
N VAL A 239 17.46 -29.23 -0.43
CA VAL A 239 18.61 -28.43 -0.89
C VAL A 239 19.18 -29.02 -2.17
N ARG A 240 19.40 -30.34 -2.24
CA ARG A 240 19.89 -31.02 -3.44
C ARG A 240 18.99 -30.78 -4.66
N ARG A 241 17.67 -30.72 -4.47
CA ARG A 241 16.71 -30.55 -5.56
C ARG A 241 16.60 -29.10 -6.06
N TYR A 242 16.59 -28.13 -5.15
CA TYR A 242 16.26 -26.74 -5.49
C TYR A 242 17.43 -25.75 -5.39
N ALA A 243 18.52 -26.16 -4.72
CA ALA A 243 19.66 -25.30 -4.43
C ALA A 243 21.01 -26.03 -4.50
N ALA A 244 21.12 -27.10 -5.31
CA ALA A 244 22.40 -27.76 -5.53
C ALA A 244 23.45 -26.78 -6.09
N GLY A 245 24.65 -26.81 -5.51
CA GLY A 245 25.76 -25.93 -5.89
C GLY A 245 25.60 -24.47 -5.48
N LYS A 246 24.48 -24.09 -4.86
CA LYS A 246 24.22 -22.71 -4.41
C LYS A 246 24.78 -22.46 -3.02
N LYS A 247 25.14 -21.21 -2.75
CA LYS A 247 25.53 -20.75 -1.41
C LYS A 247 24.30 -20.37 -0.59
N GLY A 248 24.19 -20.84 0.66
CA GLY A 248 22.98 -20.56 1.44
C GLY A 248 23.04 -20.72 2.95
N ILE A 249 21.92 -20.39 3.59
CA ILE A 249 21.75 -20.38 5.04
C ILE A 249 20.62 -21.32 5.42
N VAL A 250 20.84 -22.14 6.44
CA VAL A 250 19.82 -23.02 7.03
C VAL A 250 19.51 -22.57 8.45
N TYR A 251 18.23 -22.30 8.72
CA TYR A 251 17.74 -21.91 10.05
C TYR A 251 17.23 -23.13 10.81
N ALA A 252 18.04 -23.62 11.75
CA ALA A 252 17.77 -24.82 12.52
C ALA A 252 17.03 -24.52 13.85
N VAL A 253 16.50 -25.59 14.46
CA VAL A 253 15.70 -25.53 15.68
C VAL A 253 16.55 -25.35 16.94
N SER A 254 17.65 -26.09 17.04
CA SER A 254 18.49 -26.18 18.23
C SER A 254 19.96 -26.41 17.82
N ILE A 255 20.88 -26.24 18.77
CA ILE A 255 22.31 -26.50 18.56
C ILE A 255 22.55 -27.94 18.07
N ALA A 256 21.89 -28.91 18.69
CA ALA A 256 22.00 -30.31 18.30
C ALA A 256 21.49 -30.52 16.87
N HIS A 257 20.35 -29.90 16.53
CA HIS A 257 19.79 -29.99 15.18
C HIS A 257 20.70 -29.36 14.13
N ALA A 258 21.25 -28.17 14.39
CA ALA A 258 22.17 -27.51 13.48
C ALA A 258 23.41 -28.35 13.18
N ARG A 259 24.03 -28.91 14.22
CA ARG A 259 25.22 -29.78 14.07
C ARG A 259 24.91 -31.05 13.30
N GLN A 260 23.75 -31.66 13.52
CA GLN A 260 23.35 -32.86 12.78
C GLN A 260 23.01 -32.56 11.31
N ILE A 261 22.35 -31.44 11.01
CA ILE A 261 22.14 -30.99 9.63
C ILE A 261 23.48 -30.78 8.92
N ALA A 262 24.39 -30.01 9.52
CA ALA A 262 25.70 -29.73 8.92
C ALA A 262 26.50 -31.03 8.73
N ALA A 263 26.56 -31.91 9.73
CA ALA A 263 27.25 -33.19 9.60
C ALA A 263 26.66 -34.05 8.46
N TYR A 264 25.32 -34.07 8.33
CA TYR A 264 24.66 -34.82 7.27
C TYR A 264 24.95 -34.23 5.88
N TYR A 265 24.93 -32.91 5.74
CA TYR A 265 25.21 -32.22 4.48
C TYR A 265 26.66 -32.44 4.05
N SER A 266 27.61 -32.30 4.98
CA SER A 266 29.04 -32.54 4.72
C SER A 266 29.32 -34.01 4.38
N LEU A 267 28.65 -34.97 5.02
CA LEU A 267 28.75 -36.39 4.66
C LEU A 267 28.34 -36.66 3.21
N HIS A 268 27.45 -35.84 2.64
CA HIS A 268 26.97 -35.97 1.27
C HIS A 268 27.62 -34.96 0.31
N GLY A 269 28.80 -34.43 0.67
CA GLY A 269 29.63 -33.61 -0.21
C GLY A 269 29.23 -32.14 -0.31
N VAL A 270 28.45 -31.62 0.63
CA VAL A 270 28.14 -30.19 0.73
C VAL A 270 29.00 -29.55 1.80
N GLU A 271 29.86 -28.60 1.43
CA GLU A 271 30.70 -27.85 2.37
C GLU A 271 29.83 -27.04 3.35
N SER A 272 29.56 -27.62 4.52
CA SER A 272 28.60 -27.08 5.47
C SER A 272 29.12 -27.04 6.90
N VAL A 273 28.80 -25.96 7.61
CA VAL A 273 29.25 -25.74 8.99
C VAL A 273 28.09 -25.22 9.84
N ALA A 274 28.01 -25.70 11.09
CA ALA A 274 27.08 -25.20 12.07
C ALA A 274 27.71 -24.09 12.92
N ILE A 275 27.01 -22.96 13.04
CA ILE A 275 27.39 -21.84 13.92
C ILE A 275 26.33 -21.67 15.01
N ASP A 276 26.74 -21.71 16.27
CA ASP A 276 25.87 -21.64 17.43
C ASP A 276 26.45 -20.76 18.56
N SER A 277 25.65 -20.52 19.61
CA SER A 277 25.98 -19.50 20.61
C SER A 277 27.19 -19.87 21.46
N ARG A 278 27.64 -21.12 21.38
CA ARG A 278 28.84 -21.66 22.01
C ARG A 278 30.07 -21.57 21.11
N THR A 279 29.92 -21.24 19.83
CA THR A 279 31.05 -21.00 18.93
C THR A 279 31.81 -19.75 19.39
N PRO A 280 33.10 -19.86 19.75
CA PRO A 280 33.96 -18.73 20.13
C PRO A 280 33.94 -17.60 19.11
N ALA A 281 34.11 -16.35 19.57
CA ALA A 281 33.99 -15.17 18.71
C ALA A 281 35.03 -15.15 17.55
N LEU A 282 36.26 -15.58 17.82
CA LEU A 282 37.32 -15.65 16.81
C LEU A 282 36.99 -16.69 15.73
N GLU A 283 36.65 -17.90 16.13
CA GLU A 283 36.23 -18.98 15.23
C GLU A 283 34.99 -18.59 14.42
N ARG A 284 34.00 -17.96 15.05
CA ARG A 284 32.81 -17.46 14.35
C ARG A 284 33.18 -16.45 13.25
N LYS A 285 34.11 -15.52 13.54
CA LYS A 285 34.58 -14.54 12.55
C LYS A 285 35.25 -15.25 11.37
N GLU A 286 36.11 -16.23 11.63
CA GLU A 286 36.77 -17.02 10.59
C GLU A 286 35.79 -17.79 9.72
N LEU A 287 34.81 -18.48 10.32
CA LEU A 287 33.79 -19.22 9.59
C LEU A 287 32.91 -18.31 8.72
N VAL A 288 32.60 -17.10 9.21
CA VAL A 288 31.88 -16.10 8.41
C VAL A 288 32.72 -15.61 7.23
N GLU A 289 34.02 -15.39 7.42
CA GLU A 289 34.94 -15.03 6.34
C GLU A 289 35.13 -16.18 5.33
N ASP A 290 35.21 -17.42 5.79
CA ASP A 290 35.28 -18.60 4.91
C ASP A 290 34.00 -18.80 4.10
N PHE A 291 32.84 -18.53 4.70
CA PHE A 291 31.59 -18.47 3.95
C PHE A 291 31.60 -17.32 2.94
N ARG A 292 32.01 -16.11 3.31
CA ARG A 292 32.15 -14.97 2.38
C ARG A 292 33.06 -15.30 1.19
N ARG A 293 34.18 -15.97 1.44
CA ARG A 293 35.13 -16.42 0.41
C ARG A 293 34.64 -17.62 -0.43
N GLY A 294 33.49 -18.21 -0.08
CA GLY A 294 32.93 -19.35 -0.79
C GLY A 294 33.57 -20.70 -0.46
N LYS A 295 34.45 -20.77 0.56
CA LYS A 295 35.00 -22.05 1.04
C LYS A 295 33.94 -22.89 1.73
N ILE A 296 33.01 -22.24 2.42
CA ILE A 296 31.81 -22.86 3.01
C ILE A 296 30.64 -22.50 2.10
N SER A 297 29.93 -23.50 1.59
CA SER A 297 28.74 -23.29 0.76
C SER A 297 27.48 -23.12 1.61
N VAL A 298 27.38 -23.80 2.76
CA VAL A 298 26.16 -23.78 3.59
C VAL A 298 26.47 -23.47 5.04
N LEU A 299 25.86 -22.40 5.57
CA LEU A 299 25.89 -22.09 7.00
C LEU A 299 24.60 -22.50 7.67
N VAL A 300 24.70 -23.43 8.63
CA VAL A 300 23.57 -23.84 9.47
C VAL A 300 23.63 -23.07 10.79
N ASN A 301 22.55 -22.39 11.17
CA ASN A 301 22.56 -21.53 12.36
C ASN A 301 21.39 -21.81 13.30
N VAL A 302 21.54 -21.35 14.55
CA VAL A 302 20.49 -21.35 15.56
C VAL A 302 20.40 -19.96 16.17
N ASP A 303 19.45 -19.16 15.70
CA ASP A 303 19.17 -17.83 16.24
C ASP A 303 20.35 -16.85 16.23
N ILE A 304 21.48 -17.13 15.55
CA ILE A 304 22.65 -16.21 15.50
C ILE A 304 22.53 -15.23 14.37
N PHE A 305 22.33 -15.72 13.15
CA PHE A 305 22.22 -14.88 11.95
C PHE A 305 20.79 -14.47 11.64
N SER A 306 19.89 -14.57 12.62
CA SER A 306 18.59 -13.89 12.54
C SER A 306 18.82 -12.38 12.39
N GLU A 307 19.88 -11.84 13.00
CA GLU A 307 20.17 -10.40 13.10
C GLU A 307 21.70 -10.16 12.99
N GLY A 308 22.15 -9.20 12.16
CA GLY A 308 23.55 -8.79 12.06
C GLY A 308 24.47 -9.52 11.06
N PHE A 309 23.93 -10.45 10.26
CA PHE A 309 24.68 -11.09 9.17
C PHE A 309 24.56 -10.29 7.87
N ASP A 310 25.70 -9.93 7.27
CA ASP A 310 25.76 -9.30 5.96
C ASP A 310 26.59 -10.11 4.97
N CYS A 311 25.87 -10.74 4.03
CA CYS A 311 26.39 -11.56 2.94
C CYS A 311 25.35 -11.47 1.80
N PRO A 312 25.50 -10.52 0.84
CA PRO A 312 24.48 -10.27 -0.18
C PRO A 312 24.38 -11.40 -1.23
N ASP A 313 25.45 -12.17 -1.40
CA ASP A 313 25.61 -13.29 -2.33
C ASP A 313 24.98 -14.62 -1.82
N VAL A 314 24.13 -14.56 -0.79
CA VAL A 314 23.32 -15.72 -0.38
C VAL A 314 22.27 -15.99 -1.45
N GLU A 315 22.29 -17.20 -2.02
CA GLU A 315 21.43 -17.63 -3.12
C GLU A 315 20.24 -18.47 -2.66
N PHE A 316 20.32 -19.11 -1.49
CA PHE A 316 19.18 -19.80 -0.90
C PHE A 316 19.07 -19.63 0.62
N VAL A 317 17.83 -19.68 1.10
CA VAL A 317 17.49 -19.74 2.53
C VAL A 317 16.60 -20.94 2.77
N GLN A 318 17.00 -21.81 3.70
CA GLN A 318 16.21 -22.95 4.12
C GLN A 318 15.66 -22.76 5.54
N LEU A 319 14.34 -22.88 5.66
CA LEU A 319 13.60 -22.75 6.90
C LEU A 319 13.33 -24.15 7.46
N ALA A 320 14.16 -24.61 8.40
CA ALA A 320 14.01 -25.90 9.07
C ALA A 320 13.38 -25.77 10.47
N ARG A 321 12.98 -24.55 10.86
CA ARG A 321 12.45 -24.22 12.17
C ARG A 321 11.03 -23.64 12.07
N PRO A 322 10.02 -24.29 12.66
CA PRO A 322 8.71 -23.68 12.84
C PRO A 322 8.79 -22.47 13.77
N THR A 323 8.02 -21.43 13.47
CA THR A 323 7.89 -20.24 14.33
C THR A 323 6.50 -19.62 14.18
N LEU A 324 6.02 -19.04 15.28
CA LEU A 324 4.82 -18.19 15.31
C LEU A 324 5.15 -16.70 15.19
N SER A 325 6.43 -16.34 15.08
CA SER A 325 6.90 -14.96 14.96
C SER A 325 7.03 -14.53 13.50
N LEU A 326 6.16 -13.59 13.08
CA LEU A 326 6.29 -12.94 11.78
C LEU A 326 7.65 -12.22 11.64
N ALA A 327 8.14 -11.63 12.73
CA ALA A 327 9.44 -10.95 12.78
C ALA A 327 10.59 -11.91 12.39
N LYS A 328 10.65 -13.08 13.04
CA LYS A 328 11.68 -14.10 12.74
C LYS A 328 11.58 -14.54 11.28
N TYR A 329 10.38 -14.85 10.79
CA TYR A 329 10.16 -15.26 9.40
C TYR A 329 10.68 -14.22 8.39
N LEU A 330 10.27 -12.96 8.53
CA LEU A 330 10.67 -11.89 7.59
C LEU A 330 12.15 -11.52 7.69
N GLN A 331 12.76 -11.60 8.88
CA GLN A 331 14.20 -11.42 9.04
C GLN A 331 14.99 -12.52 8.33
N GLN A 332 14.57 -13.79 8.49
CA GLN A 332 15.23 -14.96 7.89
C GLN A 332 15.18 -14.90 6.36
N VAL A 333 13.99 -14.78 5.77
CA VAL A 333 13.83 -14.71 4.31
C VAL A 333 14.52 -13.46 3.75
N GLY A 334 14.45 -12.33 4.47
CA GLY A 334 15.05 -11.08 4.05
C GLY A 334 16.59 -11.11 3.93
N ARG A 335 17.28 -12.08 4.56
CA ARG A 335 18.72 -12.28 4.32
C ARG A 335 18.99 -12.77 2.90
N GLY A 336 18.13 -13.62 2.35
CA GLY A 336 18.20 -14.10 0.98
C GLY A 336 17.78 -13.05 -0.06
N LEU A 337 17.00 -12.04 0.34
CA LEU A 337 16.50 -11.02 -0.60
C LEU A 337 17.48 -9.88 -0.90
N ARG A 338 18.67 -9.84 -0.28
CA ARG A 338 19.70 -8.85 -0.63
C ARG A 338 20.14 -9.03 -2.08
N LYS A 339 20.39 -7.95 -2.82
CA LYS A 339 20.83 -8.05 -4.21
C LYS A 339 22.34 -8.30 -4.31
N SER A 340 22.77 -9.11 -5.27
CA SER A 340 24.16 -9.32 -5.67
C SER A 340 24.24 -9.52 -7.19
N ASP A 341 25.36 -9.15 -7.81
CA ASP A 341 25.49 -9.14 -9.28
C ASP A 341 25.35 -10.54 -9.89
N ASN A 342 25.84 -11.57 -9.19
CA ASN A 342 25.79 -12.96 -9.66
C ASN A 342 24.52 -13.71 -9.25
N LYS A 343 23.49 -13.02 -8.72
CA LYS A 343 22.25 -13.66 -8.27
C LYS A 343 21.05 -13.17 -9.06
N GLU A 344 20.48 -14.07 -9.86
CA GLU A 344 19.23 -13.86 -10.59
C GLU A 344 18.01 -13.85 -9.65
N SER A 345 17.88 -14.89 -8.83
CA SER A 345 16.81 -15.05 -7.84
C SER A 345 17.33 -15.74 -6.58
N CYS A 346 16.64 -15.52 -5.46
CA CYS A 346 16.87 -16.29 -4.24
C CYS A 346 15.94 -17.50 -4.18
N MET A 347 16.44 -18.68 -3.82
CA MET A 347 15.61 -19.85 -3.55
C MET A 347 15.22 -19.90 -2.06
N LEU A 348 13.93 -19.78 -1.75
CA LEU A 348 13.37 -19.92 -0.40
C LEU A 348 12.78 -21.32 -0.23
N ILE A 349 13.38 -22.13 0.65
CA ILE A 349 12.99 -23.52 0.91
C ILE A 349 12.30 -23.60 2.27
N ASP A 350 10.99 -23.72 2.28
CA ASP A 350 10.14 -23.76 3.47
C ASP A 350 9.80 -25.20 3.86
N ASN A 351 10.68 -25.83 4.64
CA ASN A 351 10.50 -27.21 5.10
C ASN A 351 9.51 -27.34 6.28
N VAL A 352 8.89 -26.24 6.71
CA VAL A 352 8.02 -26.21 7.91
C VAL A 352 6.67 -25.53 7.66
N GLY A 353 6.38 -25.08 6.44
CA GLY A 353 5.07 -24.58 6.04
C GLY A 353 4.74 -23.17 6.55
N LEU A 354 5.74 -22.32 6.78
CA LEU A 354 5.55 -20.96 7.29
C LEU A 354 4.73 -20.06 6.36
N HIS A 355 4.79 -20.26 5.04
CA HIS A 355 3.95 -19.47 4.12
C HIS A 355 2.45 -19.69 4.35
N ARG A 356 2.04 -20.84 4.88
CA ARG A 356 0.63 -21.11 5.21
C ARG A 356 0.16 -20.30 6.41
N ILE A 357 1.10 -19.91 7.27
CA ILE A 357 0.87 -19.14 8.49
C ILE A 357 0.94 -17.64 8.19
N PHE A 358 1.99 -17.21 7.48
CA PHE A 358 2.30 -15.78 7.29
C PHE A 358 2.01 -15.26 5.88
N GLY A 359 1.81 -16.13 4.90
CA GLY A 359 1.86 -15.80 3.48
C GLY A 359 3.30 -15.66 2.96
N LEU A 360 3.40 -15.35 1.66
CA LEU A 360 4.67 -15.04 1.02
C LEU A 360 5.31 -13.77 1.63
N PRO A 361 6.64 -13.58 1.50
CA PRO A 361 7.33 -12.39 2.02
C PRO A 361 6.77 -11.06 1.48
N VAL A 362 6.27 -11.06 0.24
CA VAL A 362 5.70 -9.89 -0.45
C VAL A 362 4.25 -9.58 -0.09
N ARG A 363 3.60 -10.40 0.74
CA ARG A 363 2.23 -10.17 1.17
C ARG A 363 2.12 -8.79 1.83
N ASP A 364 1.15 -8.01 1.39
CA ASP A 364 0.85 -6.71 1.98
C ASP A 364 0.39 -6.83 3.44
N ARG A 365 0.85 -5.91 4.28
CA ARG A 365 0.66 -5.94 5.73
C ARG A 365 0.32 -4.56 6.25
N ASP A 366 -0.74 -4.53 7.07
CA ASP A 366 -1.11 -3.34 7.83
C ASP A 366 -0.16 -3.18 9.02
N TRP A 367 0.99 -2.56 8.76
CA TRP A 367 2.00 -2.29 9.79
C TRP A 367 1.47 -1.34 10.86
N GLU A 368 0.58 -0.41 10.50
CA GLU A 368 -0.04 0.54 11.43
C GLU A 368 -0.93 -0.20 12.43
N ALA A 369 -1.80 -1.11 11.96
CA ALA A 369 -2.61 -1.92 12.85
C ALA A 369 -1.78 -2.83 13.78
N MET A 370 -0.62 -3.31 13.32
CA MET A 370 0.29 -4.07 14.19
C MET A 370 1.02 -3.19 15.20
N PHE A 371 1.41 -1.99 14.78
CA PHE A 371 2.04 -0.98 15.62
C PHE A 371 1.10 -0.51 16.72
N GLU A 372 -0.17 -0.31 16.42
CA GLU A 372 -1.17 0.07 17.43
C GLU A 372 -1.66 -1.10 18.29
N GLY A 373 -1.29 -2.35 17.95
CA GLY A 373 -1.73 -3.54 18.68
C GLY A 373 -3.14 -4.02 18.33
N ARG A 374 -3.77 -3.43 17.30
CA ARG A 374 -5.04 -3.93 16.73
C ARG A 374 -4.88 -5.30 16.09
N MET A 375 -3.66 -5.64 15.64
CA MET A 375 -3.30 -6.95 15.10
C MET A 375 -2.03 -7.49 15.75
N ALA A 376 -1.95 -8.81 15.98
CA ALA A 376 -0.70 -9.45 16.34
C ALA A 376 0.13 -9.78 15.09
N GLY A 377 1.45 -9.78 15.26
CA GLY A 377 2.41 -10.41 14.34
C GLY A 377 2.46 -11.93 14.47
N ASN A 378 1.34 -12.58 14.83
CA ASN A 378 1.26 -14.02 15.04
C ASN A 378 0.32 -14.68 14.01
N ALA A 379 0.41 -16.02 13.93
CA ALA A 379 -0.45 -16.86 13.09
C ALA A 379 -1.94 -16.53 13.29
N GLN A 380 -2.69 -16.24 12.20
CA GLN A 380 -4.15 -16.16 12.30
C GLN A 380 -4.75 -17.54 12.62
N PRO A 381 -5.83 -17.63 13.43
CA PRO A 381 -6.52 -18.89 13.66
C PRO A 381 -7.09 -19.47 12.35
N ARG A 382 -6.85 -20.76 12.10
CA ARG A 382 -7.25 -21.49 10.87
C ARG A 382 -8.76 -21.50 10.57
N THR A 383 -9.62 -21.11 11.52
CA THR A 383 -11.09 -21.18 11.40
C THR A 383 -11.71 -20.32 10.29
N ARG A 384 -10.94 -19.51 9.55
CA ARG A 384 -11.41 -18.83 8.33
C ARG A 384 -10.90 -19.40 7.01
N MET A 385 -9.95 -20.35 7.01
CA MET A 385 -9.39 -20.91 5.77
C MET A 385 -10.04 -22.22 5.32
N GLU A 386 -10.74 -22.94 6.20
CA GLU A 386 -11.33 -24.25 5.85
C GLU A 386 -12.56 -24.16 4.91
N ASN A 387 -13.15 -22.97 4.71
CA ASN A 387 -14.23 -22.76 3.74
C ASN A 387 -13.76 -22.23 2.37
N SER A 388 -12.45 -22.12 2.14
CA SER A 388 -11.90 -21.79 0.82
C SER A 388 -10.88 -22.86 0.41
N GLY A 389 -11.37 -24.05 0.06
CA GLY A 389 -10.54 -25.04 -0.62
C GLY A 389 -10.13 -24.52 -1.98
N LEU A 390 -8.93 -23.94 -2.10
CA LEU A 390 -8.31 -23.53 -3.36
C LEU A 390 -6.79 -23.50 -3.19
N SER A 391 -6.15 -24.58 -3.61
CA SER A 391 -4.72 -24.64 -3.91
C SER A 391 -4.48 -23.91 -5.24
N VAL A 392 -3.61 -22.89 -5.25
CA VAL A 392 -3.06 -22.36 -6.51
C VAL A 392 -1.94 -23.30 -6.92
N SER A 393 -2.27 -24.34 -7.67
CA SER A 393 -1.29 -25.03 -8.52
C SER A 393 -1.16 -24.22 -9.80
N CYS A 394 0.02 -23.64 -10.06
CA CYS A 394 0.38 -23.27 -11.43
C CYS A 394 0.27 -24.55 -12.26
N SER A 395 -0.57 -24.54 -13.30
CA SER A 395 -0.71 -25.65 -14.24
C SER A 395 0.59 -25.82 -15.03
N LEU A 396 1.53 -26.53 -14.44
CA LEU A 396 2.64 -27.17 -15.14
C LEU A 396 2.17 -28.57 -15.55
N SER A 397 2.54 -28.97 -16.77
CA SER A 397 2.19 -30.22 -17.45
C SER A 397 2.11 -31.45 -16.53
N GLU A 398 1.12 -32.31 -16.77
CA GLU A 398 0.71 -33.49 -15.99
C GLU A 398 1.76 -34.62 -15.81
N ASP A 399 3.06 -34.36 -15.97
CA ASP A 399 4.11 -35.39 -15.92
C ASP A 399 4.87 -35.49 -14.59
N SER A 400 4.17 -35.34 -13.44
CA SER A 400 4.81 -35.62 -12.15
C SER A 400 3.89 -36.20 -11.08
N LYS A 401 3.06 -37.19 -11.43
CA LYS A 401 2.26 -37.99 -10.47
C LYS A 401 3.09 -38.93 -9.57
N GLN A 402 4.37 -38.64 -9.30
CA GLN A 402 5.24 -39.44 -8.41
C GLN A 402 6.22 -38.66 -7.51
N ASN A 403 6.17 -37.32 -7.41
CA ASN A 403 7.16 -36.58 -6.63
C ASN A 403 6.65 -36.16 -5.23
N GLU A 404 7.04 -36.93 -4.21
CA GLU A 404 6.77 -36.69 -2.79
C GLU A 404 7.68 -35.58 -2.21
N GLY A 405 7.11 -34.71 -1.36
CA GLY A 405 7.85 -33.75 -0.53
C GLY A 405 7.31 -32.32 -0.59
N LEU A 406 7.85 -31.51 -1.51
CA LEU A 406 7.60 -30.07 -1.61
C LEU A 406 6.75 -29.70 -2.85
N GLU A 407 6.05 -28.57 -2.75
CA GLU A 407 5.36 -27.91 -3.86
C GLU A 407 6.01 -26.55 -4.15
N ILE A 408 5.97 -26.14 -5.41
CA ILE A 408 6.37 -24.79 -5.82
C ILE A 408 5.19 -23.85 -5.54
N VAL A 409 5.40 -22.91 -4.62
CA VAL A 409 4.38 -21.93 -4.22
C VAL A 409 4.46 -20.68 -5.10
N MET A 410 5.67 -20.28 -5.47
CA MET A 410 5.91 -19.09 -6.29
C MET A 410 7.22 -19.27 -7.06
N THR A 411 7.24 -18.86 -8.32
CA THR A 411 8.50 -18.68 -9.07
C THR A 411 8.82 -17.20 -9.20
N HIS A 412 10.10 -16.87 -9.35
CA HIS A 412 10.54 -15.48 -9.49
C HIS A 412 9.92 -14.80 -10.72
N ASN A 413 9.70 -15.51 -11.82
CA ASN A 413 9.05 -14.98 -13.01
C ASN A 413 7.58 -14.61 -12.74
N CYS A 414 6.82 -15.52 -12.13
CA CYS A 414 5.44 -15.24 -11.73
C CYS A 414 5.35 -14.11 -10.69
N LEU A 415 6.33 -14.03 -9.79
CA LEU A 415 6.43 -12.95 -8.81
C LEU A 415 6.62 -11.59 -9.49
N LEU A 416 7.57 -11.50 -10.42
CA LEU A 416 7.85 -10.26 -11.16
C LEU A 416 6.66 -9.85 -12.03
N ASP A 417 5.98 -10.81 -12.66
CA ASP A 417 4.73 -10.55 -13.38
C ASP A 417 3.62 -10.01 -12.47
N ALA A 418 3.43 -10.62 -11.29
CA ALA A 418 2.43 -10.16 -10.32
C ALA A 418 2.75 -8.74 -9.80
N ILE A 419 4.02 -8.43 -9.57
CA ILE A 419 4.45 -7.08 -9.18
C ILE A 419 4.19 -6.08 -10.31
N ARG A 420 4.51 -6.42 -11.56
CA ARG A 420 4.28 -5.55 -12.74
C ARG A 420 2.81 -5.25 -12.98
N LYS A 421 1.92 -6.24 -12.78
CA LYS A 421 0.48 -6.09 -13.00
C LYS A 421 -0.26 -5.45 -11.82
N GLY A 422 0.38 -5.32 -10.66
CA GLY A 422 -0.29 -4.88 -9.42
C GLY A 422 -1.17 -5.98 -8.79
N ASP A 423 -1.09 -7.22 -9.27
CA ASP A 423 -1.94 -8.36 -8.90
C ASP A 423 -1.49 -9.07 -7.60
N LEU A 424 -0.63 -8.45 -6.79
CA LEU A 424 -0.16 -9.02 -5.51
C LEU A 424 -1.30 -9.31 -4.51
N ILE A 425 -2.47 -8.70 -4.71
CA ILE A 425 -3.68 -8.92 -3.91
C ILE A 425 -4.24 -10.34 -4.13
N CYS A 426 -3.99 -10.96 -5.29
CA CYS A 426 -4.44 -12.32 -5.63
C CYS A 426 -3.62 -13.42 -4.93
N LEU A 427 -2.49 -13.09 -4.29
CA LEU A 427 -1.64 -14.07 -3.59
C LEU A 427 -2.12 -14.42 -2.17
N GLY A 428 -3.37 -14.06 -1.85
CA GLY A 428 -4.05 -14.41 -0.60
C GLY A 428 -5.55 -14.70 -0.72
N GLY A 429 -6.09 -14.82 -1.94
CA GLY A 429 -7.50 -15.12 -2.17
C GLY A 429 -7.77 -15.35 -3.65
N GLY A 430 -8.19 -16.57 -4.00
CA GLY A 430 -8.56 -16.92 -5.36
C GLY A 430 -9.84 -16.20 -5.81
N GLY A 431 -9.76 -15.56 -6.96
CA GLY A 431 -10.89 -15.08 -7.76
C GLY A 431 -10.48 -15.06 -9.23
N PRO A 432 -11.40 -15.33 -10.18
CA PRO A 432 -11.05 -15.47 -11.59
C PRO A 432 -10.63 -14.14 -12.21
N VAL A 433 -9.75 -14.27 -13.20
CA VAL A 433 -9.19 -13.21 -14.05
C VAL A 433 -10.30 -12.39 -14.71
N GLY A 434 -10.28 -11.06 -14.51
CA GLY A 434 -11.06 -10.11 -15.30
C GLY A 434 -11.56 -8.90 -14.51
N GLY A 435 -10.89 -7.76 -14.67
CA GLY A 435 -11.35 -6.44 -14.24
C GLY A 435 -10.68 -5.93 -12.97
N GLU A 436 -10.15 -4.71 -13.02
CA GLU A 436 -9.58 -3.94 -11.90
C GLU A 436 -10.50 -3.97 -10.66
N GLN A 437 -10.31 -4.93 -9.76
CA GLN A 437 -10.97 -4.90 -8.46
C GLN A 437 -10.08 -4.17 -7.47
N ARG A 438 -10.23 -2.85 -7.40
CA ARG A 438 -9.98 -2.12 -6.14
C ARG A 438 -10.75 -2.87 -5.04
N THR A 439 -10.06 -3.27 -3.98
CA THR A 439 -10.65 -4.00 -2.85
C THR A 439 -11.93 -3.30 -2.38
N ALA A 440 -13.05 -4.01 -2.39
CA ALA A 440 -14.33 -3.42 -2.03
C ALA A 440 -14.33 -2.92 -0.57
N LEU A 441 -14.84 -1.71 -0.36
CA LEU A 441 -15.12 -1.16 0.96
C LEU A 441 -16.11 -2.08 1.69
N LYS A 442 -15.89 -2.34 2.97
CA LYS A 442 -16.73 -3.19 3.82
C LYS A 442 -16.95 -2.51 5.17
N ALA A 443 -18.10 -2.77 5.78
CA ALA A 443 -18.37 -2.32 7.14
C ALA A 443 -17.57 -3.16 8.15
N CYS A 444 -17.11 -2.54 9.24
CA CYS A 444 -16.54 -3.22 10.40
C CYS A 444 -17.28 -2.84 11.67
N HIS A 445 -17.85 -3.82 12.36
CA HIS A 445 -18.56 -3.60 13.62
C HIS A 445 -17.62 -3.82 14.80
N ASP A 446 -17.50 -2.82 15.67
CA ASP A 446 -16.80 -2.97 16.94
C ASP A 446 -17.76 -3.42 18.03
N ARG A 447 -17.44 -4.56 18.66
CA ARG A 447 -18.27 -5.16 19.71
C ARG A 447 -18.13 -4.44 21.06
N GLN A 448 -17.05 -3.68 21.27
CA GLN A 448 -16.82 -2.99 22.53
C GLN A 448 -17.60 -1.67 22.60
N SER A 449 -17.53 -0.85 21.54
CA SER A 449 -18.30 0.40 21.44
C SER A 449 -19.73 0.23 20.91
N GLY A 450 -20.01 -0.85 20.16
CA GLY A 450 -21.28 -1.01 19.45
C GLY A 450 -21.41 -0.13 18.19
N LEU A 451 -20.32 0.55 17.79
CA LEU A 451 -20.28 1.42 16.63
C LEU A 451 -19.70 0.68 15.40
N TRP A 452 -19.98 1.25 14.24
CA TRP A 452 -19.52 0.79 12.93
C TRP A 452 -18.45 1.72 12.37
N GLY A 453 -17.45 1.12 11.74
CA GLY A 453 -16.44 1.79 10.91
C GLY A 453 -16.43 1.21 9.50
N LEU A 454 -15.46 1.65 8.70
CA LEU A 454 -15.26 1.21 7.33
C LEU A 454 -13.86 0.63 7.14
N ARG A 455 -13.75 -0.39 6.29
CA ARG A 455 -12.47 -1.03 5.96
C ARG A 455 -12.37 -1.35 4.48
N CYS A 456 -11.19 -1.19 3.92
CA CYS A 456 -10.85 -1.58 2.55
C CYS A 456 -9.86 -2.75 2.64
N GLY A 457 -10.28 -3.95 2.22
CA GLY A 457 -9.50 -5.17 2.47
C GLY A 457 -9.30 -5.43 3.97
N ASN A 458 -8.04 -5.42 4.42
CA ASN A 458 -7.67 -5.59 5.84
C ASN A 458 -7.42 -4.27 6.58
N LYS A 459 -7.36 -3.14 5.86
CA LYS A 459 -7.12 -1.81 6.42
C LYS A 459 -8.44 -1.20 6.88
N ILE A 460 -8.55 -0.84 8.16
CA ILE A 460 -9.65 0.01 8.65
C ILE A 460 -9.38 1.40 8.11
N THR A 461 -10.25 1.90 7.25
CA THR A 461 -10.11 3.22 6.65
C THR A 461 -10.81 4.28 7.49
N VAL A 462 -11.88 3.89 8.20
CA VAL A 462 -12.59 4.76 9.14
C VAL A 462 -12.80 4.01 10.44
N ILE A 463 -12.31 4.58 11.54
CA ILE A 463 -12.51 4.03 12.89
C ILE A 463 -14.02 3.93 13.22
N PRO A 464 -14.44 2.99 14.08
CA PRO A 464 -15.82 2.89 14.50
C PRO A 464 -16.36 4.19 15.10
N GLN A 465 -17.21 4.88 14.35
CA GLN A 465 -17.82 6.17 14.74
C GLN A 465 -19.28 6.30 14.27
N TYR A 466 -19.76 5.38 13.44
CA TYR A 466 -21.11 5.39 12.90
C TYR A 466 -22.03 4.52 13.75
N ARG A 467 -23.25 4.97 14.01
CA ARG A 467 -24.26 4.14 14.69
C ARG A 467 -24.70 2.97 13.82
N GLU A 468 -24.68 3.16 12.51
CA GLU A 468 -25.15 2.18 11.53
C GLU A 468 -24.49 2.44 10.17
N VAL A 469 -24.23 1.36 9.42
CA VAL A 469 -23.84 1.43 8.00
C VAL A 469 -24.95 0.74 7.21
N PHE A 470 -25.73 1.51 6.45
CA PHE A 470 -26.93 1.03 5.75
C PHE A 470 -26.59 0.22 4.50
N ASP A 471 -25.62 0.70 3.71
CA ASP A 471 -25.26 0.11 2.42
C ASP A 471 -23.87 0.60 1.99
N ILE A 472 -23.21 -0.16 1.12
CA ILE A 472 -21.87 0.16 0.60
C ILE A 472 -21.82 -0.10 -0.90
N CYS A 473 -21.34 0.89 -1.66
CA CYS A 473 -21.15 0.77 -3.09
C CYS A 473 -19.80 1.36 -3.50
N ALA A 474 -18.95 0.53 -4.12
CA ALA A 474 -17.59 0.89 -4.51
C ALA A 474 -16.77 1.47 -3.33
N ASN A 475 -16.43 2.75 -3.37
CA ASN A 475 -15.69 3.49 -2.35
C ASN A 475 -16.56 4.44 -1.52
N ARG A 476 -17.89 4.27 -1.56
CA ARG A 476 -18.84 5.09 -0.80
C ARG A 476 -19.64 4.21 0.17
N ALA A 477 -19.93 4.74 1.35
CA ALA A 477 -20.76 4.09 2.35
C ALA A 477 -21.89 5.02 2.77
N ALA A 478 -23.11 4.46 2.87
CA ALA A 478 -24.26 5.15 3.42
C ALA A 478 -24.33 4.86 4.92
N VAL A 479 -24.28 5.88 5.76
CA VAL A 479 -24.05 5.75 7.21
C VAL A 479 -25.00 6.61 8.03
N ARG A 480 -25.15 6.25 9.31
CA ARG A 480 -25.81 7.06 10.34
C ARG A 480 -24.75 7.60 11.29
N PHE A 481 -24.62 8.92 11.35
CA PHE A 481 -23.66 9.61 12.23
C PHE A 481 -24.10 9.54 13.70
N GLU A 482 -23.18 9.90 14.60
CA GLU A 482 -23.43 9.86 16.04
C GLU A 482 -24.54 10.81 16.51
N ASP A 483 -24.70 11.96 15.84
CA ASP A 483 -25.77 12.94 16.06
C ASP A 483 -27.16 12.49 15.54
N GLY A 484 -27.21 11.32 14.90
CA GLY A 484 -28.40 10.71 14.35
C GLY A 484 -28.74 11.13 12.93
N ARG A 485 -28.00 12.08 12.32
CA ARG A 485 -28.14 12.40 10.89
C ARG A 485 -27.68 11.23 10.03
N THR A 486 -28.12 11.21 8.78
CA THR A 486 -27.75 10.18 7.81
C THR A 486 -26.97 10.80 6.67
N GLY A 487 -26.18 10.02 5.94
CA GLY A 487 -25.44 10.56 4.81
C GLY A 487 -24.59 9.54 4.08
N VAL A 488 -23.88 10.01 3.07
CA VAL A 488 -22.91 9.24 2.29
C VAL A 488 -21.53 9.77 2.57
N VAL A 489 -20.62 8.87 2.94
CA VAL A 489 -19.20 9.15 3.15
C VAL A 489 -18.35 8.41 2.11
N ASP A 490 -17.17 8.94 1.83
CA ASP A 490 -16.16 8.23 1.04
C ASP A 490 -15.42 7.16 1.88
N ASP A 491 -14.40 6.53 1.30
CA ASP A 491 -13.61 5.50 1.95
C ASP A 491 -12.73 6.05 3.08
N SER A 492 -12.43 7.35 3.08
CA SER A 492 -11.74 8.07 4.18
C SER A 492 -12.67 8.54 5.30
N GLY A 493 -13.99 8.43 5.10
CA GLY A 493 -15.00 8.89 6.04
C GLY A 493 -15.38 10.36 5.87
N THR A 494 -14.91 11.01 4.81
CA THR A 494 -15.28 12.39 4.50
C THR A 494 -16.73 12.42 3.97
N PRO A 495 -17.60 13.26 4.52
CA PRO A 495 -19.00 13.34 4.10
C PRO A 495 -19.10 13.92 2.69
N LEU A 496 -19.60 13.13 1.75
CA LEU A 496 -19.95 13.56 0.40
C LEU A 496 -21.34 14.21 0.36
N MET A 497 -22.23 13.75 1.24
CA MET A 497 -23.61 14.21 1.34
C MET A 497 -24.14 13.95 2.75
N VAL A 498 -24.82 14.92 3.34
CA VAL A 498 -25.49 14.78 4.64
C VAL A 498 -26.96 15.10 4.47
N THR A 499 -27.81 14.21 4.98
CA THR A 499 -29.27 14.33 5.00
C THR A 499 -29.78 14.33 6.43
N ASP A 500 -31.05 14.71 6.57
CA ASP A 500 -31.76 14.59 7.84
C ASP A 500 -31.91 13.13 8.28
N ARG A 501 -32.56 12.93 9.44
CA ARG A 501 -32.82 11.59 9.97
C ARG A 501 -33.71 10.81 9.02
N CYS A 502 -33.19 9.67 8.56
CA CYS A 502 -33.88 8.77 7.66
C CYS A 502 -33.86 7.35 8.21
N ARG A 503 -34.84 6.56 7.81
CA ARG A 503 -34.97 5.17 8.24
C ARG A 503 -33.95 4.28 7.53
N ARG A 504 -33.70 4.52 6.24
CA ARG A 504 -32.78 3.72 5.42
C ARG A 504 -32.20 4.50 4.25
N LEU A 505 -30.94 4.21 3.93
CA LEU A 505 -30.26 4.64 2.70
C LEU A 505 -29.83 3.42 1.87
N ARG A 506 -29.96 3.48 0.54
CA ARG A 506 -29.53 2.40 -0.36
C ARG A 506 -28.97 2.94 -1.67
N PHE A 507 -27.83 2.42 -2.10
CA PHE A 507 -27.25 2.76 -3.41
C PHE A 507 -27.99 2.04 -4.54
N LEU A 508 -28.26 2.77 -5.62
CA LEU A 508 -28.86 2.27 -6.85
C LEU A 508 -27.87 2.41 -8.01
N LYS A 509 -28.12 1.68 -9.11
CA LYS A 509 -27.30 1.80 -10.32
C LYS A 509 -27.33 3.23 -10.87
N GLY A 510 -26.20 3.64 -11.46
CA GLY A 510 -26.07 4.94 -12.12
C GLY A 510 -25.96 6.13 -11.17
N GLU A 511 -25.29 5.95 -10.02
CA GLU A 511 -25.04 7.01 -9.02
C GLU A 511 -26.32 7.64 -8.41
N LEU A 512 -27.34 6.82 -8.19
CA LEU A 512 -28.58 7.21 -7.52
C LEU A 512 -28.60 6.66 -6.09
N LEU A 513 -29.20 7.40 -5.16
CA LEU A 513 -29.38 7.01 -3.76
C LEU A 513 -30.88 7.00 -3.43
N SER A 514 -31.40 5.86 -2.96
CA SER A 514 -32.74 5.77 -2.39
C SER A 514 -32.70 6.12 -0.91
N VAL A 515 -33.61 6.99 -0.50
CA VAL A 515 -33.75 7.53 0.85
C VAL A 515 -35.17 7.20 1.33
N THR A 516 -35.29 6.29 2.29
CA THR A 516 -36.57 5.98 2.94
C THR A 516 -36.69 6.86 4.18
N LYS A 517 -37.67 7.76 4.18
CA LYS A 517 -37.97 8.66 5.31
C LYS A 517 -38.60 7.90 6.48
N GLU A 518 -38.69 8.57 7.64
CA GLU A 518 -39.31 8.00 8.85
C GLU A 518 -40.81 7.70 8.67
N ASP A 519 -41.51 8.45 7.82
CA ASP A 519 -42.92 8.21 7.45
C ASP A 519 -43.12 7.01 6.50
N GLY A 520 -42.03 6.37 6.06
CA GLY A 520 -42.03 5.24 5.13
C GLY A 520 -42.13 5.63 3.65
N SER A 521 -42.17 6.92 3.32
CA SER A 521 -42.07 7.39 1.93
C SER A 521 -40.63 7.30 1.40
N ASP A 522 -40.49 6.93 0.14
CA ASP A 522 -39.20 6.87 -0.55
C ASP A 522 -38.98 8.12 -1.40
N CYS A 523 -37.80 8.71 -1.32
CA CYS A 523 -37.31 9.67 -2.30
C CYS A 523 -35.94 9.24 -2.84
N TYR A 524 -35.51 9.85 -3.94
CA TYR A 524 -34.33 9.43 -4.70
C TYR A 524 -33.42 10.62 -4.94
N THR A 525 -32.17 10.54 -4.51
CA THR A 525 -31.18 11.60 -4.70
C THR A 525 -30.19 11.22 -5.79
N ASP A 526 -29.95 12.12 -6.74
CA ASP A 526 -28.89 11.97 -7.73
C ASP A 526 -27.56 12.44 -7.15
N LEU A 527 -26.59 11.54 -7.00
CA LEU A 527 -25.32 11.85 -6.34
C LEU A 527 -24.42 12.77 -7.18
N LYS A 528 -24.68 12.91 -8.50
CA LYS A 528 -23.95 13.84 -9.37
C LYS A 528 -24.37 15.29 -9.18
N THR A 529 -25.67 15.54 -9.02
CA THR A 529 -26.23 16.90 -8.93
C THR A 529 -26.75 17.26 -7.55
N ASN A 530 -26.79 16.30 -6.62
CA ASN A 530 -27.41 16.39 -5.30
C ASN A 530 -28.90 16.80 -5.32
N ARG A 531 -29.62 16.47 -6.41
CA ARG A 531 -31.05 16.75 -6.57
C ARG A 531 -31.91 15.57 -6.13
N THR A 532 -33.04 15.87 -5.50
CA THR A 532 -33.96 14.87 -4.96
C THR A 532 -35.27 14.80 -5.76
N TYR A 533 -35.72 13.58 -6.04
CA TYR A 533 -36.91 13.25 -6.81
C TYR A 533 -37.85 12.37 -5.97
N GLN A 534 -39.16 12.54 -6.13
CA GLN A 534 -40.16 11.71 -5.42
C GLN A 534 -40.41 10.37 -6.14
N GLU A 535 -40.24 10.34 -7.46
CA GLU A 535 -40.33 9.12 -8.25
C GLU A 535 -38.94 8.59 -8.59
N ARG A 536 -38.84 7.26 -8.79
CA ARG A 536 -37.57 6.58 -9.06
C ARG A 536 -37.01 7.01 -10.43
N PRO A 537 -35.84 7.67 -10.48
CA PRO A 537 -35.23 8.05 -11.75
C PRO A 537 -34.70 6.84 -12.52
N VAL A 538 -34.80 6.89 -13.84
CA VAL A 538 -34.18 5.93 -14.76
C VAL A 538 -33.09 6.65 -15.55
N VAL A 539 -31.87 6.11 -15.52
CA VAL A 539 -30.71 6.69 -16.22
C VAL A 539 -30.75 6.30 -17.70
N PHE A 540 -30.61 7.29 -18.58
CA PHE A 540 -30.42 7.11 -20.02
C PHE A 540 -29.07 7.69 -20.44
N SER A 541 -28.26 6.90 -21.14
CA SER A 541 -26.92 7.26 -21.58
C SER A 541 -26.85 7.41 -23.10
N TYR A 542 -26.22 8.48 -23.56
CA TYR A 542 -26.04 8.83 -24.97
C TYR A 542 -24.59 9.28 -25.20
N GLY A 543 -23.71 8.37 -25.66
CA GLY A 543 -22.27 8.62 -25.61
C GLY A 543 -21.81 8.85 -24.16
N GLY A 544 -21.07 9.92 -23.90
CA GLY A 544 -20.69 10.37 -22.56
C GLY A 544 -21.75 11.21 -21.81
N ILE A 545 -22.93 11.46 -22.40
CA ILE A 545 -23.99 12.27 -21.79
C ILE A 545 -25.00 11.37 -21.06
N GLU A 546 -25.43 11.76 -19.87
CA GLU A 546 -26.47 11.06 -19.10
C GLU A 546 -27.65 11.98 -18.73
N LEU A 547 -28.87 11.48 -18.92
CA LEU A 547 -30.11 12.11 -18.48
C LEU A 547 -30.87 11.21 -17.51
N LEU A 548 -31.70 11.82 -16.66
CA LEU A 548 -32.60 11.12 -15.75
C LEU A 548 -34.04 11.25 -16.20
N ARG A 549 -34.70 10.14 -16.51
CA ARG A 549 -36.16 10.14 -16.69
C ARG A 549 -36.85 9.96 -15.35
N VAL A 550 -37.71 10.90 -14.97
CA VAL A 550 -38.52 10.86 -13.75
C VAL A 550 -39.97 11.09 -14.19
N GLY A 551 -40.82 10.08 -14.02
CA GLY A 551 -42.17 10.08 -14.62
C GLY A 551 -42.13 10.29 -16.14
N GLU A 552 -42.69 11.42 -16.59
CA GLU A 552 -42.82 11.81 -18.00
C GLU A 552 -41.81 12.88 -18.46
N THR A 553 -40.86 13.28 -17.61
CA THR A 553 -39.87 14.33 -17.92
C THR A 553 -38.44 13.80 -17.86
N PHE A 554 -37.56 14.38 -18.68
CA PHE A 554 -36.12 14.19 -18.60
C PHE A 554 -35.45 15.33 -17.85
N HIS A 555 -34.55 15.00 -16.95
CA HIS A 555 -33.75 15.94 -16.17
C HIS A 555 -32.29 15.83 -16.56
N SER A 556 -31.61 16.97 -16.66
CA SER A 556 -30.18 17.01 -16.91
C SER A 556 -29.37 16.67 -15.65
N ARG A 557 -28.20 16.08 -15.85
CA ARG A 557 -27.18 15.87 -14.80
C ARG A 557 -26.11 16.97 -14.80
N THR A 558 -26.50 18.19 -15.17
CA THR A 558 -25.66 19.40 -15.18
C THR A 558 -25.83 20.19 -13.88
N ARG A 559 -24.93 21.13 -13.55
CA ARG A 559 -24.99 21.98 -12.35
C ARG A 559 -26.24 22.86 -12.33
N LYS A 560 -26.56 23.53 -13.45
CA LYS A 560 -27.86 24.20 -13.63
C LYS A 560 -28.95 23.17 -13.91
N ALA A 561 -30.11 23.34 -13.28
CA ALA A 561 -31.21 22.40 -13.41
C ALA A 561 -31.96 22.62 -14.72
N TYR A 562 -32.17 21.54 -15.45
CA TYR A 562 -33.03 21.52 -16.62
C TYR A 562 -33.97 20.33 -16.53
N THR A 563 -35.23 20.58 -16.88
CA THR A 563 -36.30 19.59 -16.96
C THR A 563 -36.96 19.76 -18.32
N SER A 564 -37.08 18.70 -19.12
CA SER A 564 -37.71 18.73 -20.44
C SER A 564 -39.21 19.01 -20.37
N MET A 565 -39.83 19.18 -21.53
CA MET A 565 -41.29 19.12 -21.64
C MET A 565 -41.81 17.71 -21.27
N HIS A 566 -43.08 17.65 -20.83
CA HIS A 566 -43.78 16.41 -20.51
C HIS A 566 -44.00 15.55 -21.75
N GLY A 567 -43.98 14.22 -21.57
CA GLY A 567 -44.37 13.26 -22.59
C GLY A 567 -43.33 13.01 -23.68
N LEU A 568 -42.08 13.45 -23.47
CA LEU A 568 -41.01 13.19 -24.44
C LEU A 568 -40.67 11.70 -24.49
N HIS A 569 -40.66 11.11 -25.68
CA HIS A 569 -40.22 9.73 -25.87
C HIS A 569 -38.70 9.65 -25.95
N LYS A 570 -38.11 8.55 -25.48
CA LYS A 570 -36.64 8.34 -25.54
C LYS A 570 -36.09 8.43 -26.97
N ASP A 571 -36.87 7.97 -27.95
CA ASP A 571 -36.44 7.91 -29.37
C ASP A 571 -36.48 9.29 -30.03
N SER A 572 -37.03 10.30 -29.35
CA SER A 572 -36.98 11.70 -29.78
C SER A 572 -35.64 12.37 -29.44
N LEU A 573 -34.80 11.75 -28.62
CA LEU A 573 -33.48 12.25 -28.23
C LEU A 573 -32.42 11.76 -29.22
N CYS A 574 -31.72 12.68 -29.88
CA CYS A 574 -30.77 12.35 -30.94
C CYS A 574 -29.34 12.74 -30.56
N PHE A 575 -28.43 11.77 -30.49
CA PHE A 575 -27.01 12.01 -30.21
C PHE A 575 -26.21 12.23 -31.49
N TYR A 576 -25.49 13.34 -31.58
CA TYR A 576 -24.71 13.75 -32.75
C TYR A 576 -23.19 13.61 -32.55
N GLY A 577 -22.77 12.78 -31.59
CA GLY A 577 -21.38 12.40 -31.38
C GLY A 577 -20.58 13.30 -30.44
N PHE A 578 -21.05 14.51 -30.13
CA PHE A 578 -20.48 15.39 -29.09
C PHE A 578 -21.54 16.28 -28.40
N TYR A 579 -22.81 16.15 -28.80
CA TYR A 579 -23.94 16.79 -28.15
C TYR A 579 -25.20 15.93 -28.32
N LEU A 580 -26.13 16.07 -27.38
CA LEU A 580 -27.44 15.42 -27.39
C LEU A 580 -28.50 16.47 -27.68
N LYS A 581 -29.27 16.27 -28.76
CA LYS A 581 -30.44 17.09 -29.12
C LYS A 581 -31.65 16.63 -28.31
N ILE A 582 -32.24 17.58 -27.57
CA ILE A 582 -33.47 17.43 -26.81
C ILE A 582 -34.54 18.31 -27.47
N PRO A 583 -35.58 17.72 -28.08
CA PRO A 583 -36.73 18.47 -28.57
C PRO A 583 -37.38 19.26 -27.43
N ASP A 584 -37.16 20.57 -27.41
CA ASP A 584 -37.74 21.47 -26.42
C ASP A 584 -37.99 22.82 -27.09
N TYR A 585 -39.26 23.16 -27.18
CA TYR A 585 -39.70 24.35 -27.91
C TYR A 585 -39.81 25.59 -27.00
N ARG A 586 -39.38 25.51 -25.73
CA ARG A 586 -39.35 26.64 -24.78
C ARG A 586 -38.15 27.57 -24.97
N VAL A 587 -37.72 27.71 -26.21
CA VAL A 587 -36.57 28.51 -26.62
C VAL A 587 -36.80 29.97 -26.23
N PRO A 588 -35.84 30.64 -25.58
CA PRO A 588 -35.94 32.07 -25.29
C PRO A 588 -36.10 32.89 -26.57
N LYS A 589 -37.01 33.88 -26.56
CA LYS A 589 -37.19 34.81 -27.71
C LYS A 589 -35.93 35.61 -28.06
N SER A 590 -34.99 35.70 -27.12
CA SER A 590 -33.68 36.33 -27.29
C SER A 590 -32.67 35.47 -28.07
N CYS A 591 -33.00 34.19 -28.37
CA CYS A 591 -32.12 33.30 -29.11
C CYS A 591 -32.03 33.71 -30.59
N ARG A 592 -30.82 34.08 -31.03
CA ARG A 592 -30.51 34.44 -32.41
C ARG A 592 -30.00 33.22 -33.18
N LEU A 593 -30.43 33.05 -34.43
CA LEU A 593 -30.06 31.92 -35.28
C LEU A 593 -28.81 32.19 -36.10
N VAL A 594 -28.07 31.12 -36.40
CA VAL A 594 -26.91 31.15 -37.30
C VAL A 594 -27.32 31.39 -38.77
N ASP A 595 -28.46 30.84 -39.17
CA ASP A 595 -29.07 31.07 -40.47
C ASP A 595 -30.54 31.45 -40.31
N PRO A 596 -30.93 32.70 -40.60
CA PRO A 596 -32.31 33.13 -40.50
C PRO A 596 -33.20 32.67 -41.68
N VAL A 597 -32.62 32.14 -42.77
CA VAL A 597 -33.33 31.75 -44.01
C VAL A 597 -33.80 30.30 -43.97
N TRP A 598 -33.05 29.43 -43.29
CA TRP A 598 -33.46 28.04 -43.01
C TRP A 598 -34.37 28.01 -41.78
N SER A 599 -35.61 28.46 -41.94
CA SER A 599 -36.65 28.40 -40.91
C SER A 599 -37.57 27.19 -41.16
N THR A 600 -37.11 25.97 -40.88
CA THR A 600 -38.00 24.81 -40.90
C THR A 600 -38.23 24.31 -39.49
N ILE A 601 -39.03 25.02 -38.67
CA ILE A 601 -39.79 24.58 -37.48
C ILE A 601 -39.00 23.80 -36.37
N PHE A 602 -37.74 23.42 -36.56
CA PHE A 602 -37.03 22.37 -35.84
C PHE A 602 -35.54 22.68 -35.57
N ASP A 603 -35.09 23.90 -35.88
CA ASP A 603 -33.66 24.25 -35.86
C ASP A 603 -33.14 24.69 -34.49
N VAL A 604 -34.01 25.21 -33.61
CA VAL A 604 -33.63 25.49 -32.22
C VAL A 604 -34.16 24.43 -31.29
N PHE A 605 -33.26 23.87 -30.50
CA PHE A 605 -33.54 22.80 -29.57
C PHE A 605 -32.66 22.96 -28.34
N ALA A 606 -33.12 22.42 -27.20
CA ALA A 606 -32.25 22.25 -26.06
C ALA A 606 -31.19 21.20 -26.40
N CYS A 607 -29.96 21.41 -25.97
CA CYS A 607 -28.89 20.46 -26.17
C CYS A 607 -27.96 20.39 -24.96
N VAL A 608 -27.44 19.19 -24.72
CA VAL A 608 -26.41 18.94 -23.72
C VAL A 608 -25.13 18.64 -24.47
N LEU A 609 -24.03 19.28 -24.07
CA LEU A 609 -22.73 19.04 -24.69
C LEU A 609 -22.01 17.91 -23.95
N GLU A 610 -21.33 17.04 -24.69
CA GLU A 610 -20.54 15.97 -24.10
C GLU A 610 -19.29 16.57 -23.42
N GLY A 611 -19.07 16.19 -22.16
CA GLY A 611 -17.96 16.72 -21.35
C GLY A 611 -18.20 18.11 -20.74
N ASP A 612 -19.40 18.68 -20.88
CA ASP A 612 -19.80 19.93 -20.22
C ASP A 612 -20.86 19.63 -19.15
N ASP A 613 -20.51 19.85 -17.88
CA ASP A 613 -21.39 19.63 -16.73
C ASP A 613 -22.09 20.91 -16.26
N GLU A 614 -21.93 22.06 -16.93
CA GLU A 614 -22.42 23.35 -16.44
C GLU A 614 -23.94 23.49 -16.60
N GLU A 615 -24.45 23.42 -17.83
CA GLU A 615 -25.86 23.66 -18.14
C GLU A 615 -26.33 23.03 -19.47
N VAL A 616 -27.63 23.13 -19.72
CA VAL A 616 -28.25 22.80 -21.00
C VAL A 616 -28.33 24.06 -21.84
N TYR A 617 -27.90 23.98 -23.10
CA TYR A 617 -27.82 25.12 -24.00
C TYR A 617 -28.93 25.08 -25.05
N TRP A 618 -29.20 26.22 -25.65
CA TRP A 618 -30.08 26.34 -26.82
C TRP A 618 -29.23 26.30 -28.09
N CYS A 619 -29.40 25.28 -28.93
CA CYS A 619 -28.66 25.17 -30.18
C CYS A 619 -29.18 26.20 -31.21
N CYS A 620 -28.35 27.16 -31.57
CA CYS A 620 -28.68 28.27 -32.47
C CYS A 620 -28.47 27.93 -33.95
N GLY A 621 -27.78 26.83 -34.25
CA GLY A 621 -27.59 26.32 -35.60
C GLY A 621 -26.33 25.46 -35.75
N CYS A 622 -26.28 24.71 -36.85
CA CYS A 622 -25.15 23.87 -37.25
C CYS A 622 -24.41 24.52 -38.43
N LEU A 623 -23.08 24.48 -38.41
CA LEU A 623 -22.21 24.99 -39.47
C LEU A 623 -21.83 23.88 -40.46
N ALA A 624 -21.28 24.26 -41.61
CA ALA A 624 -20.97 23.35 -42.71
C ALA A 624 -19.95 22.25 -42.34
N ASP A 625 -19.05 22.51 -41.40
CA ASP A 625 -18.07 21.55 -40.86
C ASP A 625 -18.63 20.69 -39.72
N ARG A 626 -19.95 20.74 -39.48
CA ARG A 626 -20.70 20.07 -38.41
C ARG A 626 -20.41 20.56 -37.00
N SER A 627 -19.71 21.69 -36.84
CA SER A 627 -19.68 22.40 -35.56
C SER A 627 -21.03 23.08 -35.31
N ILE A 628 -21.31 23.44 -34.05
CA ILE A 628 -22.57 24.09 -33.66
C ILE A 628 -22.31 25.41 -32.95
N VAL A 629 -23.30 26.29 -33.01
CA VAL A 629 -23.38 27.47 -32.15
C VAL A 629 -24.48 27.25 -31.13
N VAL A 630 -24.20 27.51 -29.86
CA VAL A 630 -25.13 27.31 -28.76
C VAL A 630 -25.21 28.56 -27.88
N MET A 631 -26.35 28.78 -27.24
CA MET A 631 -26.59 29.88 -26.31
C MET A 631 -26.87 29.35 -24.89
N ASP A 632 -26.25 29.94 -23.88
CA ASP A 632 -26.52 29.63 -22.47
C ASP A 632 -27.78 30.34 -21.94
N GLY A 633 -28.16 30.08 -20.69
CA GLY A 633 -29.31 30.73 -20.05
C GLY A 633 -29.17 32.24 -19.85
N GLU A 634 -27.96 32.78 -19.89
CA GLU A 634 -27.66 34.22 -19.72
C GLU A 634 -27.63 34.96 -21.07
N GLY A 635 -27.76 34.24 -22.20
CA GLY A 635 -27.73 34.81 -23.53
C GLY A 635 -26.33 35.02 -24.09
N ASN A 636 -25.32 34.30 -23.59
CA ASN A 636 -24.00 34.21 -24.20
C ASN A 636 -23.97 33.07 -25.22
N TYR A 637 -23.27 33.31 -26.32
CA TYR A 637 -23.12 32.38 -27.42
C TYR A 637 -21.74 31.76 -27.44
N TYR A 638 -21.68 30.48 -27.78
CA TYR A 638 -20.47 29.69 -27.85
C TYR A 638 -20.42 28.90 -29.16
N HIS A 639 -19.23 28.79 -29.74
CA HIS A 639 -18.92 27.87 -30.83
C HIS A 639 -18.38 26.57 -30.26
N VAL A 640 -18.90 25.43 -30.72
CA VAL A 640 -18.55 24.10 -30.21
C VAL A 640 -18.17 23.20 -31.37
N GLU A 641 -16.97 22.61 -31.29
CA GLU A 641 -16.44 21.68 -32.30
C GLU A 641 -16.17 20.32 -31.66
N LYS A 642 -16.34 19.23 -32.41
CA LYS A 642 -16.05 17.89 -31.90
C LYS A 642 -14.60 17.77 -31.43
N GLY A 643 -14.41 17.34 -30.19
CA GLY A 643 -13.08 17.18 -29.57
C GLY A 643 -12.42 18.48 -29.12
N LYS A 644 -13.10 19.63 -29.24
CA LYS A 644 -12.65 20.90 -28.68
C LYS A 644 -13.70 21.40 -27.66
N GLY A 645 -13.25 22.11 -26.63
CA GLY A 645 -14.16 22.75 -25.68
C GLY A 645 -15.00 23.85 -26.33
N LYS A 646 -16.09 24.24 -25.69
CA LYS A 646 -16.89 25.40 -26.12
C LYS A 646 -16.04 26.67 -26.06
N ARG A 647 -16.14 27.53 -27.07
CA ARG A 647 -15.44 28.82 -27.15
C ARG A 647 -16.48 29.94 -27.15
N TYR A 648 -16.36 30.89 -26.22
CA TYR A 648 -17.21 32.08 -26.20
C TYR A 648 -17.02 32.89 -27.49
N ILE A 649 -18.13 33.39 -28.06
CA ILE A 649 -18.11 34.14 -29.32
C ILE A 649 -18.85 35.47 -29.29
N ALA A 650 -19.95 35.59 -28.53
CA ALA A 650 -20.77 36.80 -28.47
C ALA A 650 -21.75 36.74 -27.29
N CYS A 651 -22.47 37.83 -27.01
CA CYS A 651 -23.61 37.82 -26.10
C CYS A 651 -24.75 38.71 -26.62
N ASN A 652 -25.98 38.51 -26.09
CA ASN A 652 -27.15 39.29 -26.47
C ASN A 652 -27.07 40.78 -26.06
N ALA A 653 -26.28 41.10 -25.04
CA ALA A 653 -26.08 42.45 -24.51
C ALA A 653 -24.57 42.80 -24.45
N PRO A 654 -23.94 43.08 -25.61
CA PRO A 654 -22.50 43.26 -25.70
C PRO A 654 -22.02 44.46 -24.89
N LYS A 655 -20.91 44.30 -24.17
CA LYS A 655 -20.20 45.42 -23.52
C LYS A 655 -19.46 46.25 -24.58
N ALA A 656 -19.09 47.49 -24.24
CA ALA A 656 -18.33 48.35 -25.14
C ALA A 656 -17.03 47.65 -25.58
N GLY A 657 -16.90 47.36 -26.89
CA GLY A 657 -15.76 46.66 -27.48
C GLY A 657 -15.97 45.17 -27.78
N GLU A 658 -17.11 44.58 -27.39
CA GLU A 658 -17.45 43.20 -27.77
C GLU A 658 -18.03 43.14 -29.20
N ALA A 659 -17.70 42.06 -29.91
CA ALA A 659 -18.10 41.87 -31.30
C ALA A 659 -19.60 41.53 -31.40
N ASP A 660 -20.27 42.10 -32.41
CA ASP A 660 -21.68 41.80 -32.69
C ASP A 660 -21.87 40.36 -33.17
N PHE A 661 -22.94 39.71 -32.69
CA PHE A 661 -23.26 38.32 -33.00
C PHE A 661 -23.30 38.03 -34.50
N ALA A 662 -23.92 38.90 -35.31
CA ALA A 662 -24.04 38.66 -36.75
C ALA A 662 -22.68 38.67 -37.44
N SER A 663 -21.80 39.61 -37.04
CA SER A 663 -20.44 39.74 -37.59
C SER A 663 -19.59 38.51 -37.27
N VAL A 664 -19.66 38.02 -36.02
CA VAL A 664 -18.89 36.84 -35.59
C VAL A 664 -19.38 35.57 -36.28
N VAL A 665 -20.70 35.39 -36.37
CA VAL A 665 -21.31 34.24 -37.04
C VAL A 665 -20.99 34.21 -38.52
N GLU A 666 -20.97 35.36 -39.21
CA GLU A 666 -20.58 35.43 -40.63
C GLU A 666 -19.12 34.96 -40.82
N GLY A 667 -18.22 35.37 -39.94
CA GLY A 667 -16.83 34.91 -39.93
C GLY A 667 -16.72 33.39 -39.73
N LEU A 668 -17.45 32.84 -38.75
CA LEU A 668 -17.49 31.40 -38.47
C LEU A 668 -18.04 30.60 -39.66
N ARG A 669 -19.09 31.08 -40.33
CA ARG A 669 -19.65 30.42 -41.53
C ARG A 669 -18.62 30.33 -42.65
N LYS A 670 -17.87 31.41 -42.91
CA LYS A 670 -16.79 31.43 -43.92
C LYS A 670 -15.63 30.51 -43.56
N GLU A 671 -15.29 30.40 -42.27
CA GLU A 671 -14.26 29.48 -41.80
C GLU A 671 -14.69 28.02 -41.91
N ALA A 672 -15.89 27.69 -41.42
CA ALA A 672 -16.47 26.35 -41.49
C ALA A 672 -16.64 25.87 -42.94
N GLY A 673 -17.07 26.75 -43.85
CA GLY A 673 -17.16 26.43 -45.28
C GLY A 673 -15.81 25.99 -45.86
N ARG A 674 -14.74 26.75 -45.60
CA ARG A 674 -13.36 26.41 -46.04
C ARG A 674 -12.88 25.08 -45.45
N ARG A 675 -13.17 24.81 -44.17
CA ARG A 675 -12.80 23.55 -43.52
C ARG A 675 -13.56 22.36 -44.10
N ALA A 676 -14.86 22.51 -44.36
CA ALA A 676 -15.68 21.47 -44.97
C ALA A 676 -15.19 21.10 -46.37
N GLU A 677 -14.84 22.09 -47.20
CA GLU A 677 -14.23 21.87 -48.52
C GLU A 677 -12.89 21.13 -48.43
N SER A 678 -12.03 21.46 -47.46
CA SER A 678 -10.75 20.78 -47.23
C SER A 678 -10.94 19.31 -46.86
N VAL A 679 -11.85 19.01 -45.93
CA VAL A 679 -12.15 17.63 -45.49
C VAL A 679 -12.77 16.82 -46.62
N GLN A 680 -13.55 17.45 -47.50
CA GLN A 680 -14.13 16.77 -48.66
C GLN A 680 -13.08 16.46 -49.74
N ARG A 681 -12.06 17.32 -49.90
CA ARG A 681 -10.89 17.05 -50.77
C ARG A 681 -9.95 15.98 -50.24
N GLU A 682 -9.81 15.84 -48.93
CA GLU A 682 -8.98 14.78 -48.31
C GLU A 682 -9.64 13.39 -48.32
N ARG A 683 -10.98 13.34 -48.49
CA ARG A 683 -11.76 12.09 -48.56
C ARG A 683 -11.97 11.58 -49.98
N GLN A 684 -11.72 12.42 -50.99
CA GLN A 684 -11.67 12.05 -52.41
C GLN A 684 -10.26 11.65 -52.78
#